data_AF-A0A5J4UDX6-F1
#
_entry.id   AF-A0A5J4UDX6-F1
#
_cell.length_a   1.000
_cell.length_b   1.000
_cell.length_c   1.000
_cell.angle_alpha   90.00
_cell.angle_beta   90.00
_cell.angle_gamma   90.00
#
_symmetry.space_group_name_H-M   'P 1'
#
loop_
_entity.id
_entity.type
_entity.pdbx_description
1 polymer ?
#
loop_
_entity_poly.entity_id
_entity_poly.type
_entity_poly.pdbx_seq_one_letter_code
_entity_poly.pdbx_strand_id
1 'polypeptide(L)'
;SDINDNQAIYHVFRVTNTDGLTRQKYCPHCYQQSFDPKDDHYKRDYDSHVSQCKILGGQIIKKVKLDEQPFPYVPHIQRNETYAYLLANNATQQFKPTHYYITYDFETVERKVNTYFGKPIAKDSVICNSQWISVLEPLSVASTIKLKWREQYQNDDRYKKITSPFGTDALKTIYFDIRQGTDFITQWIEQVFEEAKQVALDNKYDDEAIPYKQNVSIIGFNSSRFDQALFTKYLHNEKWTIQSFLGTMGQGKQIVVEHKQTHQQINFIDAMNYTQPTDLANFAKDFGSITNQSKGLFPYEGITYDNYNYELNKSQPFPIKAFNSMLKNKTMSDDDYQLYLSDAKNYATRWDYLQHYNELDTQIMIQPLDNLINWFYQYNVDMLNSISLAANANAIKYAIAYKDFDINTNYPQQSKKSTPFILSQSYWNSKVIGYGIQDKQKHRKTNNNVTINDYDYYKDLFERQGCAICGDKFTMDNKPTLDRIDNKLPHTKSNCQPCCLYCNRYKSDRDEKVTRLFIQLRRYCINNHLPQTIVNNEVYQLIRRNITGGLSNVMHRYNHANETTIKRYYYNEENKTITVIDTKHTVSHICGVDFNSLYPSCFSSQYHPFNKYTNGIMYMCGSVNGVINDTNQARKIINSTDRFTDQGQLFIAQLKGHIDEHYINDFINFPPIFRNLSYQSSKAVIGEYMYEQMQSAGVKTDK
;
A
#
# COMPACT_ATOMS: atom_id res chain seq x y z
N SER A 1 31.49 38.00 -31.81
CA SER A 1 32.38 36.88 -31.48
C SER A 1 32.43 36.77 -29.97
N ASP A 2 31.84 35.80 -29.27
CA ASP A 2 31.28 34.49 -29.60
C ASP A 2 30.15 34.25 -28.57
N ILE A 3 28.87 34.16 -28.95
CA ILE A 3 28.12 32.91 -29.17
C ILE A 3 28.57 31.74 -28.27
N ASN A 4 28.08 31.71 -27.02
CA ASN A 4 27.96 30.49 -26.20
C ASN A 4 26.90 30.68 -25.09
N ASP A 5 25.71 31.16 -25.47
CA ASP A 5 24.52 31.14 -24.59
C ASP A 5 23.82 29.79 -24.73
N ASN A 6 24.30 28.77 -24.01
CA ASN A 6 23.50 27.60 -23.57
C ASN A 6 24.25 26.60 -22.66
N GLN A 7 25.27 27.03 -21.90
CA GLN A 7 25.70 26.23 -20.76
C GLN A 7 24.79 26.58 -19.57
N ALA A 8 23.89 25.67 -19.20
CA ALA A 8 23.28 25.70 -17.88
C ALA A 8 24.41 25.77 -16.85
N ILE A 9 24.62 26.94 -16.24
CA ILE A 9 25.59 27.12 -15.16
C ILE A 9 25.01 26.39 -13.95
N TYR A 10 25.43 25.15 -13.77
CA TYR A 10 25.13 24.41 -12.56
C TYR A 10 25.97 25.01 -11.43
N HIS A 11 25.36 25.84 -10.60
CA HIS A 11 25.93 26.25 -9.34
C HIS A 11 25.91 25.04 -8.39
N VAL A 12 26.96 24.21 -8.45
CA VAL A 12 27.16 23.13 -7.50
C VAL A 12 27.65 23.74 -6.19
N PHE A 13 26.73 24.06 -5.28
CA PHE A 13 27.07 24.43 -3.92
C PHE A 13 27.61 23.20 -3.19
N ARG A 14 28.94 23.13 -3.03
CA ARG A 14 29.58 22.18 -2.12
C ARG A 14 29.37 22.67 -0.70
N VAL A 15 28.42 22.07 0.01
CA VAL A 15 28.24 22.31 1.45
C VAL A 15 29.46 21.73 2.18
N THR A 16 30.37 22.59 2.63
CA THR A 16 31.58 22.19 3.37
C THR A 16 31.32 21.98 4.86
N ASN A 17 30.25 22.58 5.38
CA ASN A 17 29.81 22.46 6.77
C ASN A 17 28.31 22.19 6.81
N THR A 18 27.93 20.92 6.60
CA THR A 18 26.54 20.44 6.67
C THR A 18 25.94 20.70 8.05
N ASP A 19 26.72 20.56 9.11
CA ASP A 19 26.27 20.81 10.48
C ASP A 19 25.88 22.28 10.67
N GLY A 20 26.72 23.20 10.21
CA GLY A 20 26.49 24.65 10.30
C GLY A 20 25.30 25.11 9.45
N LEU A 21 25.15 24.55 8.24
CA LEU A 21 24.06 24.90 7.33
C LEU A 21 22.69 24.47 7.89
N THR A 22 22.61 23.24 8.38
CA THR A 22 21.36 22.65 8.84
C THR A 22 21.06 22.94 10.31
N ARG A 23 22.07 23.42 11.06
CA ARG A 23 22.06 23.55 12.52
C ARG A 23 21.82 22.22 13.25
N GLN A 24 22.06 21.10 12.56
CA GLN A 24 21.92 19.75 13.09
C GLN A 24 23.32 19.11 13.18
N LYS A 25 23.56 18.24 14.15
CA LYS A 25 24.81 17.48 14.23
C LYS A 25 24.66 16.14 13.51
N TYR A 26 25.44 15.90 12.47
CA TYR A 26 25.43 14.61 11.77
C TYR A 26 26.39 13.60 12.40
N CYS A 27 26.00 12.32 12.37
CA CYS A 27 26.88 11.22 12.75
C CYS A 27 28.09 11.14 11.79
N PRO A 28 29.34 11.11 12.27
CA PRO A 28 30.53 11.09 11.44
C PRO A 28 30.82 9.73 10.79
N HIS A 29 30.02 8.68 11.09
CA HIS A 29 30.23 7.34 10.57
C HIS A 29 29.25 6.98 9.44
N CYS A 30 27.95 7.29 9.62
CA CYS A 30 26.95 7.03 8.57
C CYS A 30 26.63 8.25 7.70
N TYR A 31 26.90 9.47 8.18
CA TYR A 31 26.54 10.75 7.53
C TYR A 31 25.04 10.89 7.16
N GLN A 32 24.19 10.02 7.70
CA GLN A 32 22.77 9.93 7.35
C GLN A 32 21.84 10.28 8.52
N GLN A 33 22.27 10.04 9.76
CA GLN A 33 21.52 10.42 10.95
C GLN A 33 21.98 11.80 11.45
N SER A 34 21.02 12.69 11.68
CA SER A 34 21.22 13.99 12.31
C SER A 34 20.56 14.05 13.69
N PHE A 35 21.04 14.98 14.51
CA PHE A 35 20.56 15.23 15.87
C PHE A 35 20.47 16.73 16.10
N ASP A 36 19.38 17.20 16.70
CA ASP A 36 19.21 18.62 17.02
C ASP A 36 20.02 18.95 18.29
N PRO A 37 21.03 19.82 18.23
CA PRO A 37 21.80 20.21 19.42
C PRO A 37 20.96 20.91 20.50
N LYS A 38 19.72 21.33 20.20
CA LYS A 38 18.80 21.94 21.17
C LYS A 38 17.96 20.92 21.95
N ASP A 39 17.97 19.64 21.58
CA ASP A 39 17.23 18.60 22.29
C ASP A 39 17.86 18.35 23.67
N ASP A 40 17.04 18.27 24.73
CA ASP A 40 17.48 18.01 26.11
C ASP A 40 18.24 16.67 26.25
N HIS A 41 18.00 15.73 25.34
CA HIS A 41 18.62 14.42 25.28
C HIS A 41 19.68 14.28 24.18
N TYR A 42 19.96 15.36 23.43
CA TYR A 42 20.91 15.41 22.32
C TYR A 42 22.20 14.63 22.58
N LYS A 43 22.90 14.97 23.68
CA LYS A 43 24.23 14.44 23.96
C LYS A 43 24.20 12.92 24.17
N ARG A 44 23.23 12.43 24.95
CA ARG A 44 23.04 11.00 25.21
C ARG A 44 22.75 10.25 23.90
N ASP A 45 21.82 10.76 23.11
CA ASP A 45 21.33 10.07 21.92
C ASP A 45 22.36 10.10 20.78
N TYR A 46 23.05 11.24 20.61
CA TYR A 46 24.18 11.38 19.69
C TYR A 46 25.33 10.43 20.07
N ASP A 47 25.82 10.47 21.31
CA ASP A 47 26.95 9.63 21.74
C ASP A 47 26.61 8.13 21.65
N SER A 48 25.40 7.74 22.05
CA SER A 48 24.90 6.37 21.93
C SER A 48 24.86 5.91 20.47
N HIS A 49 24.34 6.74 19.57
CA HIS A 49 24.28 6.43 18.16
C HIS A 49 25.67 6.34 17.54
N VAL A 50 26.55 7.32 17.76
CA VAL A 50 27.91 7.35 17.19
C VAL A 50 28.70 6.12 17.63
N SER A 51 28.63 5.76 18.91
CA SER A 51 29.30 4.56 19.45
C SER A 51 28.82 3.29 18.76
N GLN A 52 27.50 3.13 18.61
CA GLN A 52 26.91 1.97 17.93
C GLN A 52 27.24 1.98 16.43
N CYS A 53 27.15 3.14 15.77
CA CYS A 53 27.41 3.29 14.34
C CYS A 53 28.88 3.03 13.99
N LYS A 54 29.81 3.36 14.89
CA LYS A 54 31.24 3.04 14.77
C LYS A 54 31.48 1.53 14.77
N ILE A 55 30.87 0.80 15.71
CA ILE A 55 30.96 -0.66 15.81
C ILE A 55 30.45 -1.33 14.52
N LEU A 56 29.42 -0.73 13.91
CA LEU A 56 28.79 -1.21 12.69
C LEU A 56 29.47 -0.74 11.39
N GLY A 57 30.64 -0.08 11.49
CA GLY A 57 31.38 0.39 10.32
C GLY A 57 30.63 1.42 9.46
N GLY A 58 29.78 2.24 10.07
CA GLY A 58 28.95 3.22 9.36
C GLY A 58 27.67 2.65 8.75
N GLN A 59 27.42 1.34 8.88
CA GLN A 59 26.19 0.72 8.37
C GLN A 59 25.01 1.01 9.30
N ILE A 60 23.94 1.58 8.75
CA ILE A 60 22.67 1.72 9.46
C ILE A 60 21.99 0.35 9.53
N ILE A 61 21.97 -0.25 10.71
CA ILE A 61 21.03 -1.35 10.98
C ILE A 61 19.65 -0.72 11.14
N LYS A 62 18.78 -0.92 10.14
CA LYS A 62 17.35 -0.65 10.28
C LYS A 62 16.80 -1.57 11.38
N LYS A 63 16.61 -1.02 12.58
CA LYS A 63 15.94 -1.74 13.67
C LYS A 63 14.45 -1.76 13.37
N VAL A 64 13.84 -2.94 13.49
CA VAL A 64 12.40 -3.08 13.34
C VAL A 64 11.75 -2.58 14.62
N LYS A 65 10.79 -1.67 14.48
CA LYS A 65 9.93 -1.23 15.57
C LYS A 65 8.69 -2.13 15.57
N LEU A 66 8.55 -2.93 16.62
CA LEU A 66 7.38 -3.77 16.84
C LEU A 66 6.39 -3.05 17.75
N ASP A 67 5.13 -3.46 17.70
CA ASP A 67 4.12 -2.97 18.64
C ASP A 67 4.44 -3.40 20.07
N GLU A 68 3.96 -2.64 21.06
CA GLU A 68 4.11 -3.02 22.48
C GLU A 68 3.21 -4.20 22.87
N GLN A 69 2.08 -4.37 22.17
CA GLN A 69 1.12 -5.44 22.38
C GLN A 69 0.63 -6.00 21.05
N PRO A 70 0.31 -7.31 20.97
CA PRO A 70 -0.24 -7.89 19.75
C PRO A 70 -1.59 -7.25 19.43
N PHE A 71 -1.74 -6.78 18.18
CA PHE A 71 -2.99 -6.25 17.66
C PHE A 71 -3.56 -7.18 16.59
N PRO A 72 -4.90 -7.35 16.51
CA PRO A 72 -5.54 -8.00 15.37
C PRO A 72 -5.05 -7.36 14.09
N TYR A 73 -4.73 -8.15 13.07
CA TYR A 73 -4.37 -7.58 11.78
C TYR A 73 -5.61 -7.51 10.88
N VAL A 74 -6.28 -6.36 10.83
CA VAL A 74 -7.53 -6.12 10.06
C VAL A 74 -7.45 -4.79 9.32
N PRO A 75 -6.65 -4.73 8.22
CA PRO A 75 -6.30 -3.46 7.60
C PRO A 75 -7.49 -2.69 7.01
N HIS A 76 -8.53 -3.37 6.51
CA HIS A 76 -9.72 -2.69 5.98
C HIS A 76 -10.49 -1.88 7.07
N ILE A 77 -10.36 -2.25 8.34
CA ILE A 77 -10.92 -1.50 9.48
C ILE A 77 -9.87 -0.55 10.05
N GLN A 78 -8.67 -1.05 10.36
CA GLN A 78 -7.63 -0.28 11.06
C GLN A 78 -7.05 0.88 10.25
N ARG A 79 -7.03 0.77 8.92
CA ARG A 79 -6.46 1.78 8.05
C ARG A 79 -7.51 2.67 7.37
N ASN A 80 -8.79 2.47 7.68
CA ASN A 80 -9.87 3.29 7.17
C ASN A 80 -10.71 3.80 8.35
N GLU A 81 -10.41 5.02 8.81
CA GLU A 81 -11.10 5.63 9.95
C GLU A 81 -12.60 5.81 9.72
N THR A 82 -13.00 6.10 8.47
CA THR A 82 -14.40 6.22 8.05
C THR A 82 -15.12 4.89 8.25
N TYR A 83 -14.57 3.81 7.72
CA TYR A 83 -15.18 2.48 7.84
C TYR A 83 -15.22 2.01 9.29
N ALA A 84 -14.14 2.24 10.07
CA ALA A 84 -14.13 1.92 11.49
C ALA A 84 -15.21 2.70 12.27
N TYR A 85 -15.37 3.99 11.98
CA TYR A 85 -16.41 4.81 12.59
C TYR A 85 -17.82 4.31 12.25
N LEU A 86 -18.09 4.03 10.97
CA LEU A 86 -19.38 3.53 10.52
C LEU A 86 -19.69 2.15 11.14
N LEU A 87 -18.71 1.25 11.19
CA LEU A 87 -18.86 -0.05 11.85
C LEU A 87 -19.14 0.08 13.34
N ALA A 88 -18.42 0.96 14.04
CA ALA A 88 -18.65 1.23 15.45
C ALA A 88 -20.05 1.83 15.74
N ASN A 89 -20.67 2.47 14.75
CA ASN A 89 -21.98 3.09 14.85
C ASN A 89 -23.12 2.25 14.24
N ASN A 90 -22.88 0.99 13.84
CA ASN A 90 -23.86 0.15 13.11
C ASN A 90 -24.41 0.86 11.84
N ALA A 91 -23.54 1.56 11.12
CA ALA A 91 -23.85 2.41 9.97
C ALA A 91 -23.05 2.06 8.71
N THR A 92 -22.53 0.82 8.60
CA THR A 92 -21.71 0.38 7.45
C THR A 92 -22.42 0.47 6.11
N GLN A 93 -23.75 0.40 6.08
CA GLN A 93 -24.57 0.64 4.89
C GLN A 93 -24.39 2.04 4.27
N GLN A 94 -23.87 3.00 5.03
CA GLN A 94 -23.57 4.34 4.53
C GLN A 94 -22.21 4.42 3.84
N PHE A 95 -21.36 3.38 3.95
CA PHE A 95 -20.00 3.40 3.44
C PHE A 95 -19.97 3.56 1.91
N LYS A 96 -19.19 4.54 1.47
CA LYS A 96 -18.89 4.87 0.07
C LYS A 96 -17.36 4.87 -0.11
N PRO A 97 -16.83 4.26 -1.17
CA PRO A 97 -15.41 4.31 -1.47
C PRO A 97 -15.05 5.67 -2.06
N THR A 98 -13.78 6.06 -1.97
CA THR A 98 -13.24 7.16 -2.77
C THR A 98 -13.33 6.83 -4.26
N HIS A 99 -14.09 7.62 -5.01
CA HIS A 99 -14.34 7.38 -6.45
C HIS A 99 -14.32 8.64 -7.31
N TYR A 100 -14.02 9.81 -6.73
CA TYR A 100 -13.63 11.01 -7.46
C TYR A 100 -12.13 11.23 -7.31
N TYR A 101 -11.46 11.47 -8.43
CA TYR A 101 -10.00 11.55 -8.54
C TYR A 101 -9.62 12.32 -9.82
N ILE A 102 -8.33 12.58 -9.98
CA ILE A 102 -7.77 13.23 -11.17
C ILE A 102 -6.82 12.24 -11.84
N THR A 103 -6.95 12.01 -13.14
CA THR A 103 -5.96 11.27 -13.92
C THR A 103 -5.06 12.23 -14.68
N TYR A 104 -3.81 11.86 -14.95
CA TYR A 104 -2.87 12.70 -15.70
C TYR A 104 -1.93 11.88 -16.58
N ASP A 105 -1.40 12.51 -17.61
CA ASP A 105 -0.45 11.93 -18.54
C ASP A 105 0.46 13.03 -19.13
N PHE A 106 1.75 12.73 -19.26
CA PHE A 106 2.74 13.64 -19.83
C PHE A 106 3.21 13.15 -21.19
N GLU A 107 3.28 14.07 -22.15
CA GLU A 107 3.99 13.83 -23.39
C GLU A 107 5.37 14.46 -23.35
N THR A 108 6.36 13.76 -23.91
CA THR A 108 7.77 14.15 -23.83
C THR A 108 8.45 14.01 -25.18
N VAL A 109 9.55 14.75 -25.35
CA VAL A 109 10.43 14.63 -26.52
C VAL A 109 11.83 14.23 -26.07
N GLU A 110 12.47 13.36 -26.85
CA GLU A 110 13.85 12.97 -26.58
C GLU A 110 14.82 14.05 -27.04
N ARG A 111 15.69 14.48 -26.11
CA ARG A 111 16.88 15.28 -26.38
C ARG A 111 18.13 14.41 -26.22
N LYS A 112 18.85 14.18 -27.31
CA LYS A 112 20.11 13.41 -27.27
C LYS A 112 21.21 14.28 -26.67
N VAL A 113 21.88 13.77 -25.62
CA VAL A 113 22.91 14.50 -24.88
C VAL A 113 24.29 13.84 -25.01
N ASN A 114 24.35 12.51 -25.10
CA ASN A 114 25.58 11.73 -25.32
C ASN A 114 26.78 12.18 -24.46
N THR A 115 26.58 12.40 -23.16
CA THR A 115 27.62 12.85 -22.23
C THR A 115 28.20 11.69 -21.42
N TYR A 116 29.52 11.67 -21.24
CA TYR A 116 30.19 10.67 -20.39
C TYR A 116 30.39 11.21 -18.98
N PHE A 117 30.25 10.35 -17.97
CA PHE A 117 30.47 10.69 -16.57
C PHE A 117 31.02 9.50 -15.78
N GLY A 118 31.60 9.77 -14.62
CA GLY A 118 32.20 8.75 -13.75
C GLY A 118 33.71 8.63 -13.93
N LYS A 119 34.25 7.42 -13.73
CA LYS A 119 35.70 7.20 -13.80
C LYS A 119 36.14 7.10 -15.26
N PRO A 120 37.22 7.81 -15.66
CA PRO A 120 37.84 7.60 -16.96
C PRO A 120 38.21 6.13 -17.13
N ILE A 121 37.91 5.55 -18.29
CA ILE A 121 38.23 4.14 -18.58
C ILE A 121 39.76 3.96 -18.74
N ALA A 122 40.47 5.03 -19.11
CA ALA A 122 41.92 5.12 -19.13
C ALA A 122 42.37 6.48 -18.58
N LYS A 123 43.63 6.56 -18.11
CA LYS A 123 44.27 7.87 -17.84
C LYS A 123 44.14 8.73 -19.09
N ASP A 124 43.62 9.94 -18.91
CA ASP A 124 43.45 10.96 -19.95
C ASP A 124 42.35 10.69 -21.01
N SER A 125 41.42 9.75 -20.77
CA SER A 125 40.26 9.54 -21.65
C SER A 125 39.07 10.46 -21.30
N VAL A 126 38.45 11.07 -22.33
CA VAL A 126 37.15 11.75 -22.22
C VAL A 126 36.00 10.74 -22.04
N ILE A 127 36.24 9.46 -22.39
CA ILE A 127 35.28 8.38 -22.23
C ILE A 127 35.37 7.85 -20.80
N CYS A 128 34.26 7.99 -20.08
CA CYS A 128 34.09 7.47 -18.73
C CYS A 128 33.29 6.17 -18.73
N ASN A 129 33.33 5.45 -17.61
CA ASN A 129 32.63 4.18 -17.42
C ASN A 129 31.09 4.29 -17.41
N SER A 130 30.53 5.51 -17.44
CA SER A 130 29.09 5.75 -17.55
C SER A 130 28.82 6.74 -18.67
N GLN A 131 27.70 6.55 -19.37
CA GLN A 131 27.25 7.40 -20.47
C GLN A 131 25.78 7.76 -20.26
N TRP A 132 25.47 9.04 -20.42
CA TRP A 132 24.13 9.59 -20.46
C TRP A 132 23.76 9.86 -21.91
N ILE A 133 22.86 9.04 -22.45
CA ILE A 133 22.54 9.05 -23.88
C ILE A 133 21.53 10.15 -24.22
N SER A 134 20.45 10.27 -23.45
CA SER A 134 19.37 11.23 -23.70
C SER A 134 18.65 11.69 -22.44
N VAL A 135 17.93 12.80 -22.58
CA VAL A 135 17.04 13.41 -21.59
C VAL A 135 15.65 13.48 -22.19
N LEU A 136 14.63 13.15 -21.41
CA LEU A 136 13.23 13.40 -21.79
C LEU A 136 12.85 14.81 -21.32
N GLU A 137 12.46 15.64 -22.28
CA GLU A 137 11.98 16.99 -22.01
C GLU A 137 10.44 16.99 -22.08
N PRO A 138 9.75 17.51 -21.06
CA PRO A 138 8.30 17.54 -21.03
C PRO A 138 7.76 18.51 -22.09
N LEU A 139 6.83 18.03 -22.91
CA LEU A 139 6.23 18.76 -24.03
C LEU A 139 4.83 19.27 -23.65
N SER A 140 4.01 18.41 -23.06
CA SER A 140 2.67 18.73 -22.58
C SER A 140 2.26 17.84 -21.40
N VAL A 141 1.19 18.25 -20.72
CA VAL A 141 0.50 17.46 -19.71
C VAL A 141 -1.00 17.67 -19.85
N ALA A 142 -1.75 16.57 -19.87
CA ALA A 142 -3.19 16.57 -19.76
C ALA A 142 -3.61 16.04 -18.39
N SER A 143 -4.78 16.44 -17.92
CA SER A 143 -5.44 15.81 -16.79
C SER A 143 -6.93 15.76 -16.96
N THR A 144 -7.55 14.64 -16.59
CA THR A 144 -9.00 14.49 -16.54
C THR A 144 -9.45 14.40 -15.09
N ILE A 145 -10.28 15.36 -14.69
CA ILE A 145 -10.87 15.48 -13.37
C ILE A 145 -12.23 14.78 -13.41
N LYS A 146 -12.40 13.77 -12.56
CA LYS A 146 -13.68 13.09 -12.35
C LYS A 146 -14.40 13.71 -11.15
N LEU A 147 -15.60 14.23 -11.38
CA LEU A 147 -16.40 14.99 -10.41
C LEU A 147 -17.82 14.42 -10.29
N LYS A 148 -18.50 14.77 -9.21
CA LYS A 148 -19.93 14.50 -9.05
C LYS A 148 -20.72 15.36 -10.03
N TRP A 149 -21.68 14.76 -10.75
CA TRP A 149 -22.54 15.54 -11.63
C TRP A 149 -23.38 16.57 -10.86
N ARG A 150 -23.49 17.77 -11.43
CA ARG A 150 -24.34 18.86 -10.94
C ARG A 150 -25.10 19.44 -12.14
N GLU A 151 -26.36 19.81 -11.95
CA GLU A 151 -27.19 20.38 -13.02
C GLU A 151 -26.59 21.66 -13.62
N GLN A 152 -25.83 22.43 -12.84
CA GLN A 152 -25.12 23.62 -13.33
C GLN A 152 -24.08 23.30 -14.43
N TYR A 153 -23.65 22.05 -14.58
CA TYR A 153 -22.72 21.62 -15.63
C TYR A 153 -23.40 21.33 -16.97
N GLN A 154 -24.73 21.26 -17.02
CA GLN A 154 -25.46 20.79 -18.20
C GLN A 154 -25.20 21.62 -19.47
N ASN A 155 -24.95 22.92 -19.33
CA ASN A 155 -24.72 23.85 -20.44
C ASN A 155 -23.29 24.41 -20.46
N ASP A 156 -22.35 23.72 -19.80
CA ASP A 156 -20.95 24.11 -19.76
C ASP A 156 -20.13 23.06 -20.50
N ASP A 157 -19.70 23.40 -21.72
CA ASP A 157 -18.99 22.50 -22.65
C ASP A 157 -17.69 21.93 -22.09
N ARG A 158 -17.18 22.47 -20.97
CA ARG A 158 -16.02 21.92 -20.26
C ARG A 158 -16.32 20.63 -19.52
N TYR A 159 -17.60 20.31 -19.29
CA TYR A 159 -18.02 19.14 -18.54
C TYR A 159 -18.72 18.13 -19.44
N LYS A 160 -18.20 16.91 -19.47
CA LYS A 160 -18.79 15.78 -20.15
C LYS A 160 -19.51 14.88 -19.15
N LYS A 161 -20.82 14.71 -19.32
CA LYS A 161 -21.63 13.79 -18.51
C LYS A 161 -21.28 12.34 -18.84
N ILE A 162 -21.03 11.52 -17.82
CA ILE A 162 -20.78 10.09 -17.96
C ILE A 162 -21.61 9.29 -16.95
N THR A 163 -21.79 8.00 -17.21
CA THR A 163 -22.37 7.06 -16.24
C THR A 163 -21.27 6.13 -15.75
N SER A 164 -21.12 6.02 -14.43
CA SER A 164 -20.20 5.12 -13.75
C SER A 164 -20.99 4.10 -12.90
N PRO A 165 -20.34 3.07 -12.34
CA PRO A 165 -20.97 2.18 -11.35
C PRO A 165 -21.53 2.92 -10.12
N PHE A 166 -21.08 4.16 -9.86
CA PHE A 166 -21.48 4.97 -8.70
C PHE A 166 -22.57 6.00 -9.02
N GLY A 167 -23.02 6.06 -10.27
CA GLY A 167 -24.10 6.95 -10.71
C GLY A 167 -23.67 7.84 -11.87
N THR A 168 -24.15 9.09 -11.85
CA THR A 168 -23.85 10.07 -12.89
C THR A 168 -22.71 10.97 -12.45
N ASP A 169 -21.65 11.01 -13.25
CA ASP A 169 -20.44 11.78 -12.98
C ASP A 169 -20.18 12.79 -14.11
N ALA A 170 -19.30 13.76 -13.85
CA ALA A 170 -18.81 14.74 -14.80
C ALA A 170 -17.31 14.56 -15.02
N LEU A 171 -16.87 14.61 -16.28
CA LEU A 171 -15.46 14.71 -16.65
C LEU A 171 -15.16 16.13 -17.09
N LYS A 172 -14.08 16.70 -16.54
CA LYS A 172 -13.51 17.97 -16.99
C LYS A 172 -12.05 17.72 -17.33
N THR A 173 -11.58 18.27 -18.44
CA THR A 173 -10.19 18.10 -18.86
C THR A 173 -9.45 19.44 -18.81
N ILE A 174 -8.20 19.39 -18.35
CA ILE A 174 -7.26 20.52 -18.37
C ILE A 174 -6.01 20.08 -19.14
N TYR A 175 -5.41 21.02 -19.86
CA TYR A 175 -4.24 20.76 -20.70
C TYR A 175 -3.25 21.92 -20.61
N PHE A 176 -1.98 21.58 -20.48
CA PHE A 176 -0.89 22.53 -20.48
C PHE A 176 0.25 22.07 -21.39
N ASP A 177 0.90 23.01 -22.08
CA ASP A 177 2.06 22.70 -22.93
C ASP A 177 3.11 23.80 -22.94
N ILE A 178 4.25 23.50 -23.55
CA ILE A 178 5.41 24.38 -23.62
C ILE A 178 5.12 25.76 -24.27
N ARG A 179 4.05 25.90 -25.06
CA ARG A 179 3.67 27.18 -25.68
C ARG A 179 3.13 28.18 -24.65
N GLN A 180 2.74 27.70 -23.47
CA GLN A 180 2.24 28.53 -22.36
C GLN A 180 3.34 29.04 -21.42
N GLY A 181 4.61 28.70 -21.69
CA GLY A 181 5.76 29.14 -20.90
C GLY A 181 6.58 27.99 -20.33
N THR A 182 7.80 28.27 -19.89
CA THR A 182 8.72 27.26 -19.33
C THR A 182 8.31 26.76 -17.94
N ASP A 183 7.36 27.44 -17.30
CA ASP A 183 6.81 27.12 -15.99
C ASP A 183 5.44 26.40 -16.06
N PHE A 184 5.01 25.93 -17.25
CA PHE A 184 3.72 25.28 -17.44
C PHE A 184 3.45 24.10 -16.48
N ILE A 185 4.50 23.39 -16.02
CA ILE A 185 4.38 22.33 -15.01
C ILE A 185 3.94 22.90 -13.65
N THR A 186 4.49 24.05 -13.25
CA THR A 186 4.07 24.73 -12.03
C THR A 186 2.63 25.22 -12.17
N GLN A 187 2.27 25.80 -13.32
CA GLN A 187 0.90 26.22 -13.62
C GLN A 187 -0.08 25.04 -13.57
N TRP A 188 0.30 23.89 -14.13
CA TRP A 188 -0.46 22.64 -14.03
C TRP A 188 -0.65 22.18 -12.58
N ILE A 189 0.41 22.16 -11.76
CA ILE A 189 0.31 21.78 -10.34
C ILE A 189 -0.64 22.73 -9.58
N GLU A 190 -0.59 24.04 -9.87
CA GLU A 190 -1.53 25.02 -9.30
C GLU A 190 -2.97 24.69 -9.67
N GLN A 191 -3.23 24.40 -10.94
CA GLN A 191 -4.55 24.02 -11.40
C GLN A 191 -5.01 22.70 -10.76
N VAL A 192 -4.13 21.70 -10.64
CA VAL A 192 -4.44 20.43 -9.95
C VAL A 192 -4.86 20.66 -8.50
N PHE A 193 -4.19 21.57 -7.77
CA PHE A 193 -4.60 21.92 -6.41
C PHE A 193 -5.97 22.62 -6.36
N GLU A 194 -6.30 23.44 -7.36
CA GLU A 194 -7.61 24.09 -7.44
C GLU A 194 -8.72 23.06 -7.68
N GLU A 195 -8.55 22.18 -8.67
CA GLU A 195 -9.51 21.12 -8.96
C GLU A 195 -9.65 20.12 -7.81
N ALA A 196 -8.54 19.84 -7.10
CA ALA A 196 -8.54 18.94 -5.95
C ALA A 196 -9.46 19.41 -4.82
N LYS A 197 -9.70 20.73 -4.67
CA LYS A 197 -10.67 21.22 -3.68
C LYS A 197 -12.07 20.67 -3.95
N GLN A 198 -12.51 20.70 -5.22
CA GLN A 198 -13.82 20.18 -5.59
C GLN A 198 -13.88 18.65 -5.51
N VAL A 199 -12.82 17.95 -5.93
CA VAL A 199 -12.72 16.49 -5.78
C VAL A 199 -12.76 16.06 -4.32
N ALA A 200 -12.11 16.81 -3.42
CA ALA A 200 -12.16 16.55 -1.98
C ALA A 200 -13.58 16.72 -1.43
N LEU A 201 -14.30 17.77 -1.85
CA LEU A 201 -15.69 18.00 -1.47
C LEU A 201 -16.62 16.89 -2.01
N ASP A 202 -16.42 16.45 -3.24
CA ASP A 202 -17.27 15.44 -3.89
C ASP A 202 -17.15 14.06 -3.23
N ASN A 203 -15.98 13.74 -2.63
CA ASN A 203 -15.79 12.51 -1.86
C ASN A 203 -16.23 12.61 -0.38
N LYS A 204 -16.49 13.81 0.15
CA LYS A 204 -16.92 13.95 1.56
C LYS A 204 -18.33 13.38 1.75
N TYR A 205 -18.57 12.92 2.98
CA TYR A 205 -19.89 12.51 3.41
C TYR A 205 -20.74 13.75 3.74
N ASP A 206 -22.05 13.67 3.47
CA ASP A 206 -22.99 14.76 3.78
C ASP A 206 -23.12 14.98 5.30
N ASP A 207 -22.95 13.93 6.10
CA ASP A 207 -22.89 14.01 7.56
C ASP A 207 -21.46 14.34 8.01
N GLU A 208 -21.26 15.55 8.54
CA GLU A 208 -19.98 16.04 9.04
C GLU A 208 -19.44 15.25 10.24
N ALA A 209 -20.27 14.45 10.92
CA ALA A 209 -19.84 13.59 12.01
C ALA A 209 -19.04 12.37 11.51
N ILE A 210 -19.19 11.99 10.24
CA ILE A 210 -18.46 10.88 9.63
C ILE A 210 -17.04 11.37 9.26
N PRO A 211 -15.97 10.84 9.89
CA PRO A 211 -14.62 11.28 9.60
C PRO A 211 -14.22 10.84 8.18
N TYR A 212 -13.64 11.76 7.41
CA TYR A 212 -13.07 11.48 6.09
C TYR A 212 -11.81 12.34 5.88
N LYS A 213 -10.63 11.69 5.91
CA LYS A 213 -9.31 12.34 5.77
C LYS A 213 -8.47 11.77 4.63
N GLN A 214 -9.11 11.31 3.56
CA GLN A 214 -8.35 10.82 2.40
C GLN A 214 -7.82 11.98 1.55
N ASN A 215 -6.59 11.79 1.05
CA ASN A 215 -5.98 12.71 0.11
C ASN A 215 -6.62 12.56 -1.26
N VAL A 216 -6.67 13.66 -2.02
CA VAL A 216 -7.14 13.59 -3.41
C VAL A 216 -6.12 12.82 -4.23
N SER A 217 -6.58 11.75 -4.88
CA SER A 217 -5.72 10.89 -5.69
C SER A 217 -5.48 11.50 -7.07
N ILE A 218 -4.21 11.67 -7.42
CA ILE A 218 -3.73 12.13 -8.73
C ILE A 218 -3.03 10.93 -9.40
N ILE A 219 -3.67 10.34 -10.39
CA ILE A 219 -3.38 9.00 -10.89
C ILE A 219 -2.78 9.07 -12.30
N GLY A 220 -1.52 8.69 -12.45
CA GLY A 220 -0.92 8.48 -13.77
C GLY A 220 -0.84 7.00 -14.12
N PHE A 221 -0.48 6.67 -15.35
CA PHE A 221 -0.31 5.28 -15.80
C PHE A 221 1.16 5.00 -16.10
N ASN A 222 1.77 4.03 -15.40
CA ASN A 222 3.23 3.81 -15.47
C ASN A 222 4.05 5.05 -15.07
N SER A 223 3.42 5.96 -14.32
CA SER A 223 3.94 7.29 -14.03
C SER A 223 5.01 7.28 -12.94
N SER A 224 5.01 6.27 -12.07
CA SER A 224 5.93 6.15 -10.93
C SER A 224 7.41 6.18 -11.32
N ARG A 225 7.72 5.67 -12.52
CA ARG A 225 9.08 5.61 -13.07
C ARG A 225 9.39 6.75 -14.04
N PHE A 226 8.40 7.20 -14.80
CA PHE A 226 8.58 8.13 -15.92
C PHE A 226 8.09 9.53 -15.55
N ASP A 227 6.78 9.75 -15.52
CA ASP A 227 6.22 11.10 -15.41
C ASP A 227 6.57 11.77 -14.09
N GLN A 228 6.52 11.03 -12.98
CA GLN A 228 6.84 11.59 -11.66
C GLN A 228 8.26 12.16 -11.62
N ALA A 229 9.22 11.58 -12.35
CA ALA A 229 10.58 12.12 -12.42
C ALA A 229 10.63 13.49 -13.12
N LEU A 230 9.69 13.79 -14.03
CA LEU A 230 9.62 15.06 -14.76
C LEU A 230 9.22 16.21 -13.82
N PHE A 231 8.25 15.99 -12.94
CA PHE A 231 7.66 17.06 -12.12
C PHE A 231 8.05 17.04 -10.64
N THR A 232 8.67 15.98 -10.11
CA THR A 232 9.00 15.88 -8.66
C THR A 232 9.81 17.08 -8.15
N LYS A 233 10.72 17.64 -8.97
CA LYS A 233 11.52 18.83 -8.62
C LYS A 233 10.67 20.08 -8.36
N TYR A 234 9.44 20.14 -8.87
CA TYR A 234 8.51 21.26 -8.68
C TYR A 234 7.58 21.06 -7.47
N LEU A 235 7.59 19.90 -6.81
CA LEU A 235 6.69 19.58 -5.69
C LEU A 235 7.15 20.15 -4.33
N HIS A 236 8.19 20.98 -4.32
CA HIS A 236 8.64 21.68 -3.11
C HIS A 236 9.01 23.12 -3.44
N ASN A 237 8.17 24.07 -2.99
CA ASN A 237 8.35 25.50 -3.21
C ASN A 237 7.68 26.30 -2.08
N GLU A 238 7.45 27.61 -2.27
CA GLU A 238 6.80 28.46 -1.27
C GLU A 238 5.30 28.17 -1.06
N LYS A 239 4.60 27.59 -2.04
CA LYS A 239 3.16 27.30 -2.03
C LYS A 239 2.84 25.91 -1.49
N TRP A 240 3.66 24.90 -1.78
CA TRP A 240 3.43 23.51 -1.35
C TRP A 240 4.72 22.77 -0.96
N THR A 241 4.56 21.66 -0.24
CA THR A 241 5.68 20.82 0.20
C THR A 241 5.33 19.34 0.15
N ILE A 242 6.31 18.51 -0.17
CA ILE A 242 6.23 17.06 0.01
C ILE A 242 6.14 16.76 1.50
N GLN A 243 5.08 16.06 1.90
CA GLN A 243 4.85 15.58 3.27
C GLN A 243 5.36 14.15 3.46
N SER A 244 5.19 13.31 2.42
CA SER A 244 5.70 11.94 2.45
C SER A 244 6.03 11.43 1.06
N PHE A 245 7.00 10.53 0.99
CA PHE A 245 7.42 9.84 -0.21
C PHE A 245 7.59 8.35 0.10
N LEU A 246 6.88 7.50 -0.64
CA LEU A 246 7.01 6.05 -0.54
C LEU A 246 7.50 5.51 -1.88
N GLY A 247 8.58 4.74 -1.85
CA GLY A 247 9.21 4.19 -3.04
C GLY A 247 10.72 4.31 -2.99
N THR A 248 11.36 4.14 -4.14
CA THR A 248 12.78 4.47 -4.32
C THR A 248 12.89 5.76 -5.13
N MET A 249 14.06 6.40 -5.13
CA MET A 249 14.26 7.64 -5.89
C MET A 249 14.00 7.50 -7.41
N GLY A 250 14.01 6.28 -7.95
CA GLY A 250 13.68 6.02 -9.36
C GLY A 250 12.27 5.47 -9.60
N GLN A 251 11.51 5.18 -8.54
CA GLN A 251 10.13 4.66 -8.61
C GLN A 251 9.34 5.15 -7.39
N GLY A 252 8.67 6.29 -7.53
CA GLY A 252 7.76 6.84 -6.53
C GLY A 252 6.44 6.07 -6.54
N LYS A 253 6.22 5.17 -5.57
CA LYS A 253 4.93 4.48 -5.44
C LYS A 253 3.83 5.43 -4.99
N GLN A 254 4.19 6.41 -4.17
CA GLN A 254 3.29 7.42 -3.63
C GLN A 254 4.07 8.68 -3.28
N ILE A 255 3.56 9.86 -3.68
CA ILE A 255 4.09 11.17 -3.28
C ILE A 255 2.95 12.03 -2.75
N VAL A 256 2.96 12.30 -1.44
CA VAL A 256 1.95 13.17 -0.79
C VAL A 256 2.49 14.58 -0.73
N VAL A 257 1.73 15.52 -1.27
CA VAL A 257 2.07 16.94 -1.34
C VAL A 257 0.97 17.75 -0.68
N GLU A 258 1.35 18.70 0.17
CA GLU A 258 0.44 19.57 0.89
C GLU A 258 0.63 21.02 0.46
N HIS A 259 -0.48 21.69 0.17
CA HIS A 259 -0.51 23.13 -0.03
C HIS A 259 -0.40 23.85 1.32
N LYS A 260 0.61 24.70 1.50
CA LYS A 260 0.99 25.29 2.79
C LYS A 260 -0.06 26.22 3.40
N GLN A 261 -0.85 26.92 2.56
CA GLN A 261 -1.90 27.84 3.04
C GLN A 261 -3.26 27.16 3.28
N THR A 262 -3.75 26.37 2.32
CA THR A 262 -5.06 25.72 2.40
C THR A 262 -5.03 24.39 3.16
N HIS A 263 -3.85 23.84 3.43
CA HIS A 263 -3.63 22.49 3.97
C HIS A 263 -4.27 21.37 3.12
N GLN A 264 -4.65 21.65 1.87
CA GLN A 264 -5.13 20.62 0.94
C GLN A 264 -4.00 19.65 0.64
N GLN A 265 -4.28 18.36 0.81
CA GLN A 265 -3.35 17.29 0.48
C GLN A 265 -3.78 16.59 -0.82
N ILE A 266 -2.83 16.44 -1.73
CA ILE A 266 -2.94 15.63 -2.93
C ILE A 266 -1.92 14.50 -2.88
N ASN A 267 -2.21 13.42 -3.57
CA ASN A 267 -1.38 12.23 -3.54
C ASN A 267 -1.18 11.67 -4.96
N PHE A 268 0.05 11.77 -5.47
CA PHE A 268 0.44 11.19 -6.75
C PHE A 268 0.67 9.69 -6.62
N ILE A 269 -0.09 8.92 -7.39
CA ILE A 269 -0.02 7.45 -7.43
C ILE A 269 -0.04 6.95 -8.88
N ASP A 270 0.36 5.70 -9.05
CA ASP A 270 0.39 5.02 -10.34
C ASP A 270 -0.73 3.99 -10.40
N ALA A 271 -1.56 4.02 -11.46
CA ALA A 271 -2.60 3.03 -11.71
C ALA A 271 -2.04 1.60 -11.74
N MET A 272 -0.79 1.41 -12.22
CA MET A 272 -0.11 0.12 -12.24
C MET A 272 0.18 -0.43 -10.85
N ASN A 273 0.08 0.36 -9.77
CA ASN A 273 0.14 -0.18 -8.42
C ASN A 273 -1.04 -1.13 -8.13
N TYR A 274 -2.15 -1.01 -8.86
CA TYR A 274 -3.39 -1.76 -8.67
C TYR A 274 -3.60 -2.88 -9.69
N THR A 275 -2.68 -3.04 -10.64
CA THR A 275 -2.77 -4.07 -11.69
C THR A 275 -1.45 -4.85 -11.81
N GLN A 276 -1.45 -5.88 -12.64
CA GLN A 276 -0.20 -6.43 -13.14
C GLN A 276 0.45 -5.47 -14.15
N PRO A 277 1.78 -5.56 -14.36
CA PRO A 277 2.45 -4.77 -15.38
C PRO A 277 1.82 -5.00 -16.77
N THR A 278 1.24 -3.93 -17.32
CA THR A 278 0.55 -3.95 -18.61
C THR A 278 0.68 -2.57 -19.27
N ASP A 279 0.30 -2.46 -20.54
CA ASP A 279 0.19 -1.16 -21.22
C ASP A 279 -1.23 -0.57 -21.07
N LEU A 280 -1.37 0.73 -21.35
CA LEU A 280 -2.63 1.44 -21.17
C LEU A 280 -3.76 0.88 -22.04
N ALA A 281 -3.46 0.40 -23.24
CA ALA A 281 -4.46 -0.16 -24.14
C ALA A 281 -5.02 -1.48 -23.62
N ASN A 282 -4.15 -2.37 -23.12
CA ASN A 282 -4.57 -3.61 -22.47
C ASN A 282 -5.28 -3.33 -21.15
N PHE A 283 -4.84 -2.36 -20.34
CA PHE A 283 -5.56 -1.93 -19.14
C PHE A 283 -7.00 -1.48 -19.46
N ALA A 284 -7.15 -0.63 -20.47
CA ALA A 284 -8.44 -0.14 -20.94
C ALA A 284 -9.37 -1.26 -21.45
N LYS A 285 -8.79 -2.27 -22.09
CA LYS A 285 -9.50 -3.42 -22.64
C LYS A 285 -9.89 -4.44 -21.57
N ASP A 286 -8.98 -4.75 -20.66
CA ASP A 286 -9.14 -5.84 -19.68
C ASP A 286 -10.02 -5.40 -18.51
N PHE A 287 -9.97 -4.13 -18.12
CA PHE A 287 -10.73 -3.58 -17.00
C PHE A 287 -11.82 -2.58 -17.41
N GLY A 288 -11.84 -2.12 -18.67
CA GLY A 288 -12.92 -1.27 -19.19
C GLY A 288 -14.11 -2.07 -19.70
N SER A 289 -14.89 -1.46 -20.60
CA SER A 289 -16.03 -2.10 -21.27
C SER A 289 -15.86 -2.07 -22.79
N ILE A 290 -16.76 -2.75 -23.53
CA ILE A 290 -16.81 -2.66 -25.00
C ILE A 290 -17.06 -1.24 -25.52
N THR A 291 -17.58 -0.34 -24.69
CA THR A 291 -17.80 1.08 -25.02
C THR A 291 -16.68 1.98 -24.54
N ASN A 292 -15.60 1.43 -23.96
CA ASN A 292 -14.46 2.24 -23.53
C ASN A 292 -13.80 2.86 -24.76
N GLN A 293 -13.24 4.06 -24.59
CA GLN A 293 -12.47 4.68 -25.67
C GLN A 293 -11.24 3.82 -25.97
N SER A 294 -10.82 3.76 -27.24
CA SER A 294 -9.56 3.12 -27.63
C SER A 294 -8.40 4.08 -27.44
N LYS A 295 -7.22 3.55 -27.11
CA LYS A 295 -5.99 4.36 -27.07
C LYS A 295 -5.71 4.95 -28.46
N GLY A 296 -5.37 6.24 -28.51
CA GLY A 296 -5.02 6.92 -29.75
C GLY A 296 -3.65 6.49 -30.32
N LEU A 297 -3.29 7.03 -31.48
CA LEU A 297 -1.99 6.76 -32.11
C LEU A 297 -1.14 8.03 -32.18
N PHE A 298 0.08 8.00 -31.65
CA PHE A 298 1.00 9.14 -31.68
C PHE A 298 2.43 8.73 -32.07
N PRO A 299 3.13 9.52 -32.92
CA PRO A 299 4.46 9.15 -33.43
C PRO A 299 5.60 9.57 -32.48
N TYR A 300 5.86 8.76 -31.47
CA TYR A 300 6.87 9.03 -30.43
C TYR A 300 8.31 9.20 -30.95
N GLU A 301 8.73 8.46 -31.99
CA GLU A 301 10.10 8.56 -32.55
C GLU A 301 10.20 9.56 -33.72
N GLY A 302 9.07 10.02 -34.26
CA GLY A 302 9.02 10.99 -35.36
C GLY A 302 9.26 12.43 -34.93
N ILE A 303 9.20 12.70 -33.62
CA ILE A 303 9.32 14.02 -33.01
C ILE A 303 10.50 14.01 -32.03
N THR A 304 11.40 14.98 -32.18
CA THR A 304 12.58 15.16 -31.34
C THR A 304 12.58 16.55 -30.72
N TYR A 305 13.45 16.76 -29.72
CA TYR A 305 13.64 18.08 -29.12
C TYR A 305 13.99 19.18 -30.14
N ASP A 306 14.69 18.83 -31.24
CA ASP A 306 15.15 19.81 -32.22
C ASP A 306 14.07 20.16 -33.26
N ASN A 307 13.09 19.28 -33.49
CA ASN A 307 12.11 19.44 -34.56
C ASN A 307 10.66 19.61 -34.09
N TYR A 308 10.35 19.43 -32.79
CA TYR A 308 8.96 19.34 -32.32
C TYR A 308 8.11 20.52 -32.76
N ASN A 309 8.62 21.75 -32.61
CA ASN A 309 7.84 22.94 -32.93
C ASN A 309 7.58 23.03 -34.44
N TYR A 310 8.55 22.65 -35.28
CA TYR A 310 8.36 22.63 -36.73
C TYR A 310 7.38 21.52 -37.16
N GLU A 311 7.50 20.32 -36.59
CA GLU A 311 6.64 19.20 -36.93
C GLU A 311 5.21 19.38 -36.44
N LEU A 312 5.00 19.96 -35.25
CA LEU A 312 3.67 20.10 -34.64
C LEU A 312 2.85 21.28 -35.19
N ASN A 313 3.50 22.30 -35.77
CA ASN A 313 2.80 23.43 -36.42
C ASN A 313 2.22 23.09 -37.81
N LYS A 314 2.49 21.90 -38.34
CA LYS A 314 1.97 21.46 -39.64
C LYS A 314 0.49 21.12 -39.56
N SER A 315 -0.26 21.47 -40.60
CA SER A 315 -1.69 21.13 -40.75
C SER A 315 -1.92 19.77 -41.42
N GLN A 316 -0.94 19.28 -42.18
CA GLN A 316 -0.99 17.95 -42.76
C GLN A 316 -0.80 16.85 -41.69
N PRO A 317 -1.46 15.69 -41.82
CA PRO A 317 -1.23 14.53 -40.94
C PRO A 317 0.24 14.07 -40.94
N PHE A 318 0.62 13.28 -39.93
CA PHE A 318 1.91 12.61 -39.89
C PHE A 318 2.01 11.56 -41.00
N PRO A 319 3.17 11.44 -41.67
CA PRO A 319 3.40 10.35 -42.62
C PRO A 319 3.48 9.01 -41.87
N ILE A 320 3.04 7.91 -42.49
CA ILE A 320 3.08 6.55 -41.90
C ILE A 320 4.44 6.19 -41.27
N LYS A 321 5.54 6.62 -41.91
CA LYS A 321 6.91 6.36 -41.44
C LYS A 321 7.24 7.02 -40.09
N ALA A 322 6.53 8.07 -39.69
CA ALA A 322 6.75 8.75 -38.41
C ALA A 322 6.37 7.86 -37.21
N PHE A 323 5.54 6.83 -37.43
CA PHE A 323 5.09 5.90 -36.39
C PHE A 323 5.96 4.64 -36.29
N ASN A 324 7.01 4.53 -37.11
CA ASN A 324 7.95 3.43 -37.00
C ASN A 324 8.69 3.53 -35.65
N SER A 325 8.73 2.43 -34.91
CA SER A 325 9.51 2.33 -33.68
C SER A 325 10.73 1.44 -33.89
N MET A 326 11.91 2.04 -33.89
CA MET A 326 13.18 1.32 -33.89
C MET A 326 13.37 0.55 -32.59
N LEU A 327 12.92 1.10 -31.46
CA LEU A 327 13.06 0.46 -30.14
C LEU A 327 12.26 -0.84 -30.03
N LYS A 328 11.04 -0.86 -30.59
CA LYS A 328 10.19 -2.06 -30.60
C LYS A 328 10.39 -2.92 -31.85
N ASN A 329 11.21 -2.47 -32.80
CA ASN A 329 11.33 -3.03 -34.15
C ASN A 329 9.95 -3.28 -34.79
N LYS A 330 9.09 -2.26 -34.73
CA LYS A 330 7.71 -2.31 -35.23
C LYS A 330 7.44 -1.17 -36.21
N THR A 331 6.73 -1.49 -37.28
CA THR A 331 6.17 -0.53 -38.22
C THR A 331 4.66 -0.45 -38.04
N MET A 332 4.07 0.70 -38.35
CA MET A 332 2.62 0.86 -38.32
C MET A 332 1.97 0.07 -39.46
N SER A 333 0.80 -0.54 -39.19
CA SER A 333 0.00 -1.23 -40.22
C SER A 333 -0.80 -0.21 -41.05
N ASP A 334 -1.18 -0.59 -42.27
CA ASP A 334 -2.01 0.28 -43.11
C ASP A 334 -3.39 0.55 -42.48
N ASP A 335 -3.98 -0.46 -41.82
CA ASP A 335 -5.27 -0.34 -41.14
C ASP A 335 -5.19 0.65 -39.96
N ASP A 336 -4.17 0.53 -39.10
CA ASP A 336 -3.95 1.48 -38.00
C ASP A 336 -3.68 2.89 -38.52
N TYR A 337 -2.99 3.02 -39.66
CA TYR A 337 -2.75 4.33 -40.27
C TYR A 337 -4.04 4.97 -40.78
N GLN A 338 -4.95 4.19 -41.36
CA GLN A 338 -6.26 4.70 -41.76
C GLN A 338 -7.08 5.17 -40.56
N LEU A 339 -7.02 4.46 -39.44
CA LEU A 339 -7.63 4.89 -38.19
C LEU A 339 -7.06 6.25 -37.74
N TYR A 340 -5.73 6.39 -37.73
CA TYR A 340 -5.07 7.67 -37.45
C TYR A 340 -5.53 8.80 -38.39
N LEU A 341 -5.53 8.58 -39.71
CA LEU A 341 -5.95 9.61 -40.68
C LEU A 341 -7.42 10.02 -40.50
N SER A 342 -8.28 9.07 -40.16
CA SER A 342 -9.70 9.30 -39.93
C SER A 342 -9.96 10.19 -38.71
N ASP A 343 -9.08 10.13 -37.72
CA ASP A 343 -9.15 10.94 -36.50
C ASP A 343 -8.44 12.29 -36.69
N ALA A 344 -7.22 12.28 -37.23
CA ALA A 344 -6.38 13.46 -37.44
C ALA A 344 -7.06 14.55 -38.29
N LYS A 345 -7.97 14.20 -39.20
CA LYS A 345 -8.72 15.16 -40.04
C LYS A 345 -9.60 16.12 -39.24
N ASN A 346 -9.91 15.80 -37.98
CA ASN A 346 -10.76 16.61 -37.11
C ASN A 346 -9.98 17.76 -36.45
N TYR A 347 -8.66 17.82 -36.63
CA TYR A 347 -7.76 18.75 -35.96
C TYR A 347 -7.01 19.61 -36.98
N ALA A 348 -6.94 20.92 -36.73
CA ALA A 348 -6.37 21.87 -37.70
C ALA A 348 -4.84 21.76 -37.80
N THR A 349 -4.18 21.47 -36.68
CA THR A 349 -2.74 21.27 -36.59
C THR A 349 -2.41 20.00 -35.83
N ARG A 350 -1.16 19.54 -35.97
CA ARG A 350 -0.66 18.42 -35.16
C ARG A 350 -0.52 18.78 -33.68
N TRP A 351 -0.43 20.07 -33.31
CA TRP A 351 -0.58 20.52 -31.94
C TRP A 351 -1.98 20.25 -31.39
N ASP A 352 -3.02 20.55 -32.16
CA ASP A 352 -4.40 20.29 -31.76
C ASP A 352 -4.65 18.78 -31.63
N TYR A 353 -4.04 17.98 -32.52
CA TYR A 353 -4.07 16.52 -32.41
C TYR A 353 -3.31 15.99 -31.18
N LEU A 354 -2.13 16.54 -30.86
CA LEU A 354 -1.37 16.19 -29.65
C LEU A 354 -2.19 16.46 -28.39
N GLN A 355 -2.84 17.62 -28.31
CA GLN A 355 -3.72 17.93 -27.19
C GLN A 355 -4.82 16.88 -27.06
N HIS A 356 -5.57 16.63 -28.15
CA HIS A 356 -6.61 15.60 -28.14
C HIS A 356 -6.09 14.22 -27.71
N TYR A 357 -4.96 13.81 -28.25
CA TYR A 357 -4.32 12.53 -27.93
C TYR A 357 -3.98 12.40 -26.44
N ASN A 358 -3.33 13.42 -25.87
CA ASN A 358 -2.92 13.43 -24.47
C ASN A 358 -4.16 13.47 -23.55
N GLU A 359 -5.20 14.25 -23.92
CA GLU A 359 -6.49 14.24 -23.22
C GLU A 359 -7.16 12.86 -23.24
N LEU A 360 -7.17 12.18 -24.39
CA LEU A 360 -7.72 10.82 -24.56
C LEU A 360 -7.02 9.80 -23.66
N ASP A 361 -5.69 9.84 -23.57
CA ASP A 361 -4.90 8.95 -22.69
C ASP A 361 -5.22 9.14 -21.20
N THR A 362 -5.68 10.34 -20.81
CA THR A 362 -6.19 10.54 -19.44
C THR A 362 -7.62 10.05 -19.24
N GLN A 363 -8.50 10.23 -20.24
CA GLN A 363 -9.91 9.83 -20.17
C GLN A 363 -10.09 8.31 -20.20
N ILE A 364 -9.28 7.59 -20.97
CA ILE A 364 -9.39 6.13 -21.12
C ILE A 364 -9.14 5.37 -19.79
N MET A 365 -8.42 5.99 -18.86
CA MET A 365 -8.19 5.44 -17.52
C MET A 365 -9.45 5.44 -16.63
N ILE A 366 -10.43 6.32 -16.89
CA ILE A 366 -11.56 6.56 -15.99
C ILE A 366 -12.38 5.29 -15.76
N GLN A 367 -12.90 4.70 -16.84
CA GLN A 367 -13.80 3.54 -16.72
C GLN A 367 -13.11 2.30 -16.10
N PRO A 368 -11.89 1.91 -16.52
CA PRO A 368 -11.11 0.86 -15.85
C PRO A 368 -10.92 1.08 -14.35
N LEU A 369 -10.56 2.30 -13.94
CA LEU A 369 -10.37 2.64 -12.53
C LEU A 369 -11.69 2.54 -11.76
N ASP A 370 -12.80 3.03 -12.32
CA ASP A 370 -14.13 2.91 -11.71
C ASP A 370 -14.55 1.45 -11.52
N ASN A 371 -14.30 0.61 -12.52
CA ASN A 371 -14.59 -0.81 -12.44
C ASN A 371 -13.75 -1.49 -11.35
N LEU A 372 -12.47 -1.15 -11.23
CA LEU A 372 -11.60 -1.65 -10.17
C LEU A 372 -12.07 -1.17 -8.79
N ILE A 373 -12.38 0.12 -8.61
CA ILE A 373 -12.90 0.67 -7.35
C ILE A 373 -14.18 -0.07 -6.96
N ASN A 374 -15.10 -0.26 -7.91
CA ASN A 374 -16.34 -0.99 -7.69
C ASN A 374 -16.10 -2.46 -7.29
N TRP A 375 -15.11 -3.12 -7.91
CA TRP A 375 -14.75 -4.50 -7.58
C TRP A 375 -14.25 -4.65 -6.14
N PHE A 376 -13.38 -3.75 -5.66
CA PHE A 376 -12.94 -3.75 -4.26
C PHE A 376 -14.07 -3.35 -3.29
N TYR A 377 -14.93 -2.43 -3.71
CA TYR A 377 -16.05 -1.96 -2.90
C TYR A 377 -17.04 -3.08 -2.54
N GLN A 378 -17.21 -4.11 -3.39
CA GLN A 378 -18.02 -5.30 -3.09
C GLN A 378 -17.60 -6.03 -1.79
N TYR A 379 -16.36 -5.81 -1.34
CA TYR A 379 -15.80 -6.37 -0.10
C TYR A 379 -15.68 -5.34 1.03
N ASN A 380 -16.34 -4.18 0.90
CA ASN A 380 -16.18 -3.01 1.79
C ASN A 380 -14.73 -2.51 1.89
N VAL A 381 -13.96 -2.64 0.81
CA VAL A 381 -12.58 -2.15 0.73
C VAL A 381 -12.52 -0.93 -0.17
N ASP A 382 -12.00 0.17 0.36
CA ASP A 382 -11.64 1.34 -0.43
C ASP A 382 -10.30 1.10 -1.14
N MET A 383 -10.34 1.02 -2.47
CA MET A 383 -9.16 0.74 -3.30
C MET A 383 -8.08 1.82 -3.15
N LEU A 384 -8.47 3.10 -3.17
CA LEU A 384 -7.56 4.24 -3.23
C LEU A 384 -6.99 4.60 -1.86
N ASN A 385 -7.63 4.14 -0.78
CA ASN A 385 -7.06 4.22 0.56
C ASN A 385 -5.83 3.29 0.75
N SER A 386 -5.66 2.28 -0.11
CA SER A 386 -4.48 1.40 -0.10
C SER A 386 -3.49 1.77 -1.20
N ILE A 387 -2.20 1.46 -0.97
CA ILE A 387 -1.12 1.81 -1.90
C ILE A 387 -0.93 0.83 -3.08
N SER A 388 -1.53 -0.37 -3.03
CA SER A 388 -1.30 -1.39 -4.07
C SER A 388 -2.37 -2.49 -4.10
N LEU A 389 -2.39 -3.24 -5.22
CA LEU A 389 -3.19 -4.45 -5.40
C LEU A 389 -2.97 -5.46 -4.27
N ALA A 390 -1.72 -5.70 -3.88
CA ALA A 390 -1.40 -6.63 -2.80
C ALA A 390 -1.95 -6.15 -1.44
N ALA A 391 -1.92 -4.83 -1.18
CA ALA A 391 -2.50 -4.27 0.03
C ALA A 391 -4.04 -4.42 0.04
N ASN A 392 -4.70 -4.18 -1.11
CA ASN A 392 -6.13 -4.37 -1.26
C ASN A 392 -6.56 -5.84 -1.18
N ALA A 393 -5.84 -6.75 -1.81
CA ALA A 393 -6.10 -8.19 -1.71
C ALA A 393 -5.97 -8.67 -0.25
N ASN A 394 -4.97 -8.15 0.47
CA ASN A 394 -4.81 -8.42 1.90
C ASN A 394 -6.00 -7.87 2.72
N ALA A 395 -6.50 -6.67 2.38
CA ALA A 395 -7.69 -6.10 3.00
C ALA A 395 -8.93 -6.97 2.79
N ILE A 396 -9.19 -7.44 1.57
CA ILE A 396 -10.29 -8.37 1.24
C ILE A 396 -10.16 -9.66 2.05
N LYS A 397 -8.98 -10.28 2.05
CA LYS A 397 -8.73 -11.52 2.78
C LYS A 397 -9.15 -11.42 4.25
N TYR A 398 -8.75 -10.33 4.91
CA TYR A 398 -9.11 -10.11 6.31
C TYR A 398 -10.55 -9.63 6.49
N ALA A 399 -11.18 -9.00 5.49
CA ALA A 399 -12.62 -8.75 5.50
C ALA A 399 -13.40 -10.08 5.54
N ILE A 400 -12.99 -11.06 4.72
CA ILE A 400 -13.59 -12.40 4.70
C ILE A 400 -13.35 -13.15 6.02
N ALA A 401 -12.12 -13.07 6.58
CA ALA A 401 -11.79 -13.73 7.85
C ALA A 401 -12.58 -13.18 9.05
N TYR A 402 -13.07 -11.93 8.96
CA TYR A 402 -13.85 -11.26 10.00
C TYR A 402 -15.32 -11.08 9.60
N LYS A 403 -15.82 -11.79 8.59
CA LYS A 403 -17.22 -11.67 8.11
C LYS A 403 -18.28 -11.95 9.19
N ASP A 404 -17.95 -12.81 10.15
CA ASP A 404 -18.84 -13.21 11.26
C ASP A 404 -18.62 -12.35 12.53
N PHE A 405 -17.80 -11.29 12.44
CA PHE A 405 -17.63 -10.32 13.51
C PHE A 405 -18.88 -9.44 13.63
N ASP A 406 -19.44 -9.36 14.83
CA ASP A 406 -20.55 -8.49 15.20
C ASP A 406 -20.16 -7.61 16.38
N ILE A 407 -20.22 -6.30 16.16
CA ILE A 407 -19.88 -5.28 17.15
C ILE A 407 -20.83 -5.26 18.36
N ASN A 408 -22.05 -5.77 18.19
CA ASN A 408 -23.05 -5.80 19.25
C ASN A 408 -22.84 -7.00 20.18
N THR A 409 -22.12 -8.02 19.73
CA THR A 409 -21.73 -9.17 20.54
C THR A 409 -20.66 -8.77 21.57
N ASN A 410 -20.83 -9.22 22.82
CA ASN A 410 -19.77 -9.12 23.82
C ASN A 410 -18.94 -10.40 23.83
N TYR A 411 -17.79 -10.38 23.16
CA TYR A 411 -16.91 -11.53 23.10
C TYR A 411 -16.25 -11.78 24.46
N PRO A 412 -16.20 -13.03 24.95
CA PRO A 412 -15.60 -13.34 26.24
C PRO A 412 -14.09 -13.14 26.22
N GLN A 413 -13.50 -12.79 27.37
CA GLN A 413 -12.06 -12.71 27.55
C GLN A 413 -11.49 -14.10 27.87
N GLN A 414 -10.40 -14.51 27.20
CA GLN A 414 -9.66 -15.72 27.55
C GLN A 414 -8.84 -15.47 28.85
N SER A 415 -9.09 -16.27 29.90
CA SER A 415 -8.55 -16.22 31.29
C SER A 415 -9.32 -15.32 32.27
N LYS A 416 -9.49 -15.64 33.56
CA LYS A 416 -9.25 -16.81 34.45
C LYS A 416 -10.38 -16.79 35.50
N LYS A 417 -10.54 -17.84 36.33
CA LYS A 417 -11.47 -17.89 37.48
C LYS A 417 -11.24 -16.70 38.45
N SER A 418 -11.79 -15.53 38.15
CA SER A 418 -11.71 -14.32 38.98
C SER A 418 -13.02 -14.18 39.73
N THR A 419 -12.96 -13.86 41.02
CA THR A 419 -14.16 -13.69 41.83
C THR A 419 -14.83 -12.33 41.55
N PRO A 420 -16.16 -12.23 41.72
CA PRO A 420 -16.87 -10.96 41.62
C PRO A 420 -16.24 -9.88 42.52
N PHE A 421 -16.14 -8.66 42.01
CA PHE A 421 -15.69 -7.52 42.80
C PHE A 421 -16.82 -7.01 43.69
N ILE A 422 -16.53 -6.80 44.97
CA ILE A 422 -17.45 -6.14 45.92
C ILE A 422 -16.81 -4.82 46.34
N LEU A 423 -17.53 -3.70 46.15
CA LEU A 423 -17.02 -2.37 46.46
C LEU A 423 -16.88 -2.19 47.99
N SER A 424 -15.66 -1.99 48.48
CA SER A 424 -15.42 -1.57 49.87
C SER A 424 -15.41 -0.05 50.00
N GLN A 425 -15.80 0.48 51.17
CA GLN A 425 -15.74 1.91 51.46
C GLN A 425 -14.31 2.47 51.31
N SER A 426 -13.29 1.71 51.73
CA SER A 426 -11.89 2.13 51.61
C SER A 426 -11.44 2.29 50.16
N TYR A 427 -11.88 1.38 49.28
CA TYR A 427 -11.61 1.47 47.84
C TYR A 427 -12.31 2.70 47.24
N TRP A 428 -13.59 2.91 47.58
CA TRP A 428 -14.34 4.07 47.11
C TRP A 428 -13.71 5.40 47.55
N ASN A 429 -13.33 5.53 48.82
CA ASN A 429 -12.66 6.72 49.35
C ASN A 429 -11.38 7.04 48.57
N SER A 430 -10.56 6.03 48.28
CA SER A 430 -9.35 6.19 47.48
C SER A 430 -9.65 6.67 46.05
N LYS A 431 -10.71 6.13 45.42
CA LYS A 431 -11.15 6.56 44.09
C LYS A 431 -11.61 8.00 44.05
N VAL A 432 -12.47 8.42 44.99
CA VAL A 432 -13.00 9.80 45.09
C VAL A 432 -11.86 10.82 45.20
N ILE A 433 -10.85 10.54 46.03
CA ILE A 433 -9.65 11.39 46.15
C ILE A 433 -8.94 11.49 44.79
N GLY A 434 -8.73 10.36 44.11
CA GLY A 434 -8.10 10.32 42.79
C GLY A 434 -8.87 11.13 41.74
N TYR A 435 -10.19 11.06 41.72
CA TYR A 435 -11.03 11.84 40.79
C TYR A 435 -10.94 13.34 41.07
N GLY A 436 -10.97 13.73 42.35
CA GLY A 436 -10.79 15.13 42.75
C GLY A 436 -9.45 15.71 42.33
N ILE A 437 -8.35 14.94 42.46
CA ILE A 437 -7.02 15.37 42.01
C ILE A 437 -7.00 15.57 40.49
N GLN A 438 -7.53 14.61 39.72
CA GLN A 438 -7.56 14.69 38.26
C GLN A 438 -8.34 15.91 37.75
N ASP A 439 -9.48 16.22 38.36
CA ASP A 439 -10.31 17.35 37.95
C ASP A 439 -9.67 18.70 38.32
N LYS A 440 -9.01 18.79 39.48
CA LYS A 440 -8.23 19.97 39.86
C LYS A 440 -7.06 20.22 38.91
N GLN A 441 -6.32 19.17 38.54
CA GLN A 441 -5.20 19.26 37.60
C GLN A 441 -5.63 19.74 36.21
N LYS A 442 -6.88 19.49 35.82
CA LYS A 442 -7.46 19.94 34.56
C LYS A 442 -8.35 21.19 34.71
N HIS A 443 -8.24 21.90 35.84
CA HIS A 443 -8.97 23.13 36.15
C HIS A 443 -10.51 23.02 36.00
N ARG A 444 -11.07 21.84 36.28
CA ARG A 444 -12.53 21.63 36.25
C ARG A 444 -13.18 22.08 37.57
N LYS A 445 -14.45 22.48 37.51
CA LYS A 445 -15.25 22.83 38.70
C LYS A 445 -15.51 21.58 39.54
N THR A 446 -15.02 21.54 40.78
CA THR A 446 -15.11 20.31 41.62
C THR A 446 -16.24 20.31 42.64
N ASN A 447 -17.04 21.38 42.70
CA ASN A 447 -18.06 21.58 43.74
C ASN A 447 -19.14 20.49 43.75
N ASN A 448 -19.40 19.87 42.59
CA ASN A 448 -20.43 18.85 42.42
C ASN A 448 -19.83 17.47 42.07
N ASN A 449 -18.56 17.25 42.40
CA ASN A 449 -17.94 15.94 42.19
C ASN A 449 -18.63 14.86 43.01
N VAL A 450 -18.48 13.62 42.55
CA VAL A 450 -18.75 12.43 43.36
C VAL A 450 -18.02 12.51 44.69
N THR A 451 -18.68 12.09 45.75
CA THR A 451 -18.20 12.18 47.12
C THR A 451 -18.14 10.80 47.78
N ILE A 452 -17.48 10.73 48.94
CA ILE A 452 -17.44 9.50 49.74
C ILE A 452 -18.84 9.03 50.18
N ASN A 453 -19.82 9.95 50.23
CA ASN A 453 -21.21 9.67 50.60
C ASN A 453 -22.01 9.00 49.47
N ASP A 454 -21.47 8.95 48.26
CA ASP A 454 -22.12 8.30 47.12
C ASP A 454 -21.85 6.79 47.05
N TYR A 455 -21.28 6.21 48.12
CA TYR A 455 -20.87 4.82 48.20
C TYR A 455 -21.99 3.83 47.84
N ASP A 456 -23.15 3.94 48.49
CA ASP A 456 -24.25 2.98 48.28
C ASP A 456 -24.77 3.02 46.85
N TYR A 457 -24.85 4.21 46.26
CA TYR A 457 -25.23 4.39 44.86
C TYR A 457 -24.25 3.68 43.92
N TYR A 458 -22.94 3.88 44.09
CA TYR A 458 -21.94 3.28 43.21
C TYR A 458 -21.70 1.79 43.48
N LYS A 459 -21.93 1.31 44.71
CA LYS A 459 -21.93 -0.11 45.03
C LYS A 459 -23.02 -0.84 44.24
N ASP A 460 -24.26 -0.36 44.35
CA ASP A 460 -25.41 -0.91 43.61
C ASP A 460 -25.20 -0.77 42.09
N LEU A 461 -24.66 0.36 41.63
CA LEU A 461 -24.35 0.56 40.20
C LEU A 461 -23.35 -0.47 39.67
N PHE A 462 -22.26 -0.74 40.40
CA PHE A 462 -21.23 -1.71 39.98
C PHE A 462 -21.69 -3.17 40.08
N GLU A 463 -22.66 -3.48 40.96
CA GLU A 463 -23.28 -4.81 41.04
C GLU A 463 -24.24 -5.05 39.85
N ARG A 464 -25.10 -4.06 39.56
CA ARG A 464 -26.10 -4.17 38.50
C ARG A 464 -25.52 -4.04 37.09
N GLN A 465 -24.57 -3.13 36.87
CA GLN A 465 -24.01 -2.84 35.55
C GLN A 465 -22.66 -3.52 35.30
N GLY A 466 -22.17 -3.46 34.06
CA GLY A 466 -20.81 -3.84 33.69
C GLY A 466 -20.03 -2.62 33.23
N CYS A 467 -18.81 -2.84 32.74
CA CYS A 467 -18.05 -1.80 32.05
C CYS A 467 -18.84 -1.29 30.84
N ALA A 468 -19.05 0.03 30.73
CA ALA A 468 -19.79 0.64 29.63
C ALA A 468 -19.17 0.35 28.24
N ILE A 469 -17.83 0.22 28.18
CA ILE A 469 -17.11 0.01 26.92
C ILE A 469 -17.06 -1.47 26.53
N CYS A 470 -16.48 -2.32 27.38
CA CYS A 470 -16.32 -3.75 27.06
C CYS A 470 -17.53 -4.62 27.42
N GLY A 471 -18.46 -4.16 28.26
CA GLY A 471 -19.62 -4.94 28.70
C GLY A 471 -19.34 -5.95 29.82
N ASP A 472 -18.09 -6.14 30.25
CA ASP A 472 -17.76 -7.13 31.28
C ASP A 472 -18.26 -6.75 32.66
N LYS A 473 -18.60 -7.76 33.45
CA LYS A 473 -18.77 -7.63 34.89
C LYS A 473 -17.43 -7.36 35.58
N PHE A 474 -17.52 -6.66 36.71
CA PHE A 474 -16.34 -6.31 37.48
C PHE A 474 -15.88 -7.47 38.37
N THR A 475 -14.58 -7.73 38.35
CA THR A 475 -13.93 -8.79 39.13
C THR A 475 -12.72 -8.25 39.86
N MET A 476 -12.09 -9.05 40.72
CA MET A 476 -10.89 -8.63 41.43
C MET A 476 -9.72 -8.31 40.47
N ASP A 477 -9.68 -8.93 39.30
CA ASP A 477 -8.69 -8.64 38.24
C ASP A 477 -9.16 -7.52 37.29
N ASN A 478 -10.48 -7.30 37.20
CA ASN A 478 -11.11 -6.28 36.36
C ASN A 478 -11.88 -5.25 37.22
N LYS A 479 -11.16 -4.50 38.05
CA LYS A 479 -11.76 -3.58 39.03
C LYS A 479 -12.44 -2.37 38.34
N PRO A 480 -13.56 -1.88 38.89
CA PRO A 480 -14.29 -0.74 38.33
C PRO A 480 -13.58 0.59 38.58
N THR A 481 -13.80 1.52 37.66
CA THR A 481 -13.50 2.95 37.73
C THR A 481 -14.69 3.73 37.17
N LEU A 482 -14.71 5.04 37.38
CA LEU A 482 -15.59 5.95 36.68
C LEU A 482 -14.88 6.52 35.46
N ASP A 483 -15.48 6.33 34.29
CA ASP A 483 -15.12 7.06 33.08
C ASP A 483 -16.05 8.27 32.91
N ARG A 484 -15.52 9.37 32.39
CA ARG A 484 -16.31 10.57 32.09
C ARG A 484 -16.99 10.41 30.74
N ILE A 485 -18.25 10.80 30.65
CA ILE A 485 -19.00 10.88 29.40
C ILE A 485 -18.48 12.07 28.59
N ASP A 486 -18.43 13.27 29.19
CA ASP A 486 -17.73 14.43 28.66
C ASP A 486 -16.47 14.73 29.48
N ASN A 487 -15.31 14.64 28.82
CA ASN A 487 -14.00 14.92 29.39
C ASN A 487 -13.77 16.39 29.77
N LYS A 488 -14.61 17.32 29.29
CA LYS A 488 -14.60 18.74 29.69
C LYS A 488 -15.28 18.96 31.04
N LEU A 489 -16.20 18.07 31.41
CA LEU A 489 -16.97 18.13 32.64
C LEU A 489 -16.30 17.34 33.78
N PRO A 490 -16.51 17.73 35.05
CA PRO A 490 -15.96 17.03 36.21
C PRO A 490 -16.64 15.67 36.43
N HIS A 491 -16.10 14.86 37.34
CA HIS A 491 -16.73 13.59 37.73
C HIS A 491 -17.99 13.81 38.57
N THR A 492 -19.12 14.08 37.93
CA THR A 492 -20.45 14.13 38.58
C THR A 492 -21.21 12.83 38.34
N LYS A 493 -22.27 12.56 39.13
CA LYS A 493 -23.13 11.38 38.93
C LYS A 493 -23.70 11.27 37.52
N SER A 494 -24.07 12.40 36.90
CA SER A 494 -24.65 12.45 35.56
C SER A 494 -23.63 12.41 34.43
N ASN A 495 -22.35 12.67 34.73
CA ASN A 495 -21.26 12.70 33.74
C ASN A 495 -20.32 11.49 33.87
N CYS A 496 -20.65 10.50 34.70
CA CYS A 496 -19.81 9.34 34.93
C CYS A 496 -20.55 8.03 34.67
N GLN A 497 -19.84 7.08 34.10
CA GLN A 497 -20.30 5.72 33.86
C GLN A 497 -19.30 4.68 34.37
N PRO A 498 -19.77 3.48 34.79
CA PRO A 498 -18.88 2.40 35.17
C PRO A 498 -17.99 1.97 34.00
N CYS A 499 -16.69 1.86 34.25
CA CYS A 499 -15.74 1.41 33.24
C CYS A 499 -14.64 0.61 33.93
N CYS A 500 -14.01 -0.34 33.25
CA CYS A 500 -12.83 -1.00 33.83
C CYS A 500 -11.57 -0.19 33.56
N LEU A 501 -10.54 -0.41 34.39
CA LEU A 501 -9.28 0.34 34.30
C LEU A 501 -8.63 0.24 32.91
N TYR A 502 -8.66 -0.94 32.29
CA TYR A 502 -8.10 -1.14 30.95
C TYR A 502 -8.85 -0.31 29.90
N CYS A 503 -10.18 -0.40 29.87
CA CYS A 503 -10.99 0.31 28.89
C CYS A 503 -10.90 1.83 29.07
N ASN A 504 -10.93 2.32 30.30
CA ASN A 504 -10.80 3.75 30.59
C ASN A 504 -9.43 4.30 30.12
N ARG A 505 -8.35 3.57 30.40
CA ARG A 505 -7.00 3.94 29.94
C ARG A 505 -6.86 3.86 28.41
N TYR A 506 -7.43 2.83 27.79
CA TYR A 506 -7.34 2.62 26.34
C TYR A 506 -8.18 3.65 25.56
N LYS A 507 -9.38 3.98 26.04
CA LYS A 507 -10.23 5.05 25.51
C LYS A 507 -9.50 6.38 25.59
N SER A 508 -9.00 6.76 26.76
CA SER A 508 -8.43 8.10 26.99
C SER A 508 -9.43 9.20 26.57
N ASP A 509 -9.17 9.86 25.46
CA ASP A 509 -9.90 10.95 24.83
C ASP A 509 -10.49 10.54 23.46
N ARG A 510 -10.33 9.28 23.06
CA ARG A 510 -10.88 8.73 21.81
C ARG A 510 -12.37 8.50 21.91
N ASP A 511 -13.01 8.39 20.75
CA ASP A 511 -14.41 8.02 20.63
C ASP A 511 -14.70 6.67 21.31
N GLU A 512 -15.77 6.64 22.11
CA GLU A 512 -16.13 5.48 22.92
C GLU A 512 -16.50 4.25 22.07
N LYS A 513 -17.28 4.47 21.00
CA LYS A 513 -17.77 3.38 20.15
C LYS A 513 -16.63 2.79 19.32
N VAL A 514 -15.76 3.62 18.75
CA VAL A 514 -14.55 3.17 18.04
C VAL A 514 -13.61 2.44 19.01
N THR A 515 -13.50 2.91 20.25
CA THR A 515 -12.73 2.21 21.29
C THR A 515 -13.31 0.83 21.57
N ARG A 516 -14.63 0.74 21.75
CA ARG A 516 -15.34 -0.54 21.91
C ARG A 516 -15.09 -1.47 20.72
N LEU A 517 -15.14 -0.96 19.49
CA LEU A 517 -14.85 -1.72 18.28
C LEU A 517 -13.49 -2.41 18.34
N PHE A 518 -12.42 -1.68 18.63
CA PHE A 518 -11.09 -2.29 18.68
C PHE A 518 -10.91 -3.27 19.85
N ILE A 519 -11.60 -3.06 20.97
CA ILE A 519 -11.62 -4.02 22.09
C ILE A 519 -12.32 -5.32 21.68
N GLN A 520 -13.51 -5.23 21.07
CA GLN A 520 -14.27 -6.40 20.63
C GLN A 520 -13.56 -7.12 19.48
N LEU A 521 -12.96 -6.41 18.53
CA LEU A 521 -12.12 -7.00 17.48
C LEU A 521 -10.94 -7.78 18.06
N ARG A 522 -10.28 -7.25 19.10
CA ARG A 522 -9.20 -7.97 19.79
C ARG A 522 -9.68 -9.27 20.41
N ARG A 523 -10.85 -9.25 21.06
CA ARG A 523 -11.43 -10.45 21.67
C ARG A 523 -11.88 -11.47 20.65
N TYR A 524 -12.58 -11.03 19.60
CA TYR A 524 -12.97 -11.88 18.48
C TYR A 524 -11.75 -12.54 17.83
N CYS A 525 -10.69 -11.78 17.56
CA CYS A 525 -9.44 -12.28 17.02
C CYS A 525 -8.82 -13.38 17.90
N ILE A 526 -8.77 -13.17 19.22
CA ILE A 526 -8.25 -14.15 20.19
C ILE A 526 -9.13 -15.41 20.25
N ASN A 527 -10.46 -15.23 20.30
CA ASN A 527 -11.42 -16.33 20.42
C ASN A 527 -11.49 -17.22 19.18
N ASN A 528 -11.21 -16.65 18.00
CA ASN A 528 -11.20 -17.36 16.73
C ASN A 528 -9.78 -17.69 16.24
N HIS A 529 -8.76 -17.52 17.08
CA HIS A 529 -7.36 -17.80 16.76
C HIS A 529 -6.85 -17.12 15.47
N LEU A 530 -7.29 -15.88 15.22
CA LEU A 530 -6.95 -15.12 14.02
C LEU A 530 -5.56 -14.45 14.13
N PRO A 531 -4.92 -14.09 12.99
CA PRO A 531 -3.58 -13.49 12.99
C PRO A 531 -3.47 -12.15 13.74
N GLN A 532 -2.34 -11.96 14.43
CA GLN A 532 -1.99 -10.75 15.17
C GLN A 532 -0.60 -10.23 14.79
N THR A 533 -0.31 -8.97 15.12
CA THR A 533 1.04 -8.41 14.96
C THR A 533 2.05 -9.08 15.91
N ILE A 534 3.27 -9.30 15.41
CA ILE A 534 4.37 -9.88 16.19
C ILE A 534 5.00 -8.77 17.03
N VAL A 535 5.11 -8.99 18.33
CA VAL A 535 5.71 -8.03 19.29
C VAL A 535 7.03 -8.46 19.88
N ASN A 536 7.42 -9.72 19.66
CA ASN A 536 8.69 -10.25 20.14
C ASN A 536 9.74 -10.14 19.03
N ASN A 537 10.83 -9.41 19.30
CA ASN A 537 11.90 -9.20 18.32
C ASN A 537 12.63 -10.50 17.97
N GLU A 538 12.87 -11.40 18.90
CA GLU A 538 13.49 -12.71 18.63
C GLU A 538 12.63 -13.52 17.66
N VAL A 539 11.33 -13.61 17.92
CA VAL A 539 10.37 -14.31 17.04
C VAL A 539 10.27 -13.63 15.68
N TYR A 540 10.20 -12.30 15.65
CA TYR A 540 10.21 -11.55 14.40
C TYR A 540 11.46 -11.86 13.58
N GLN A 541 12.65 -11.84 14.18
CA GLN A 541 13.90 -12.13 13.46
C GLN A 541 13.94 -13.58 12.99
N LEU A 542 13.48 -14.54 13.81
CA LEU A 542 13.39 -15.95 13.44
C LEU A 542 12.49 -16.16 12.22
N ILE A 543 11.30 -15.55 12.21
CA ILE A 543 10.37 -15.61 11.08
C ILE A 543 10.95 -14.87 9.87
N ARG A 544 11.43 -13.63 10.07
CA ARG A 544 11.89 -12.75 8.99
C ARG A 544 13.07 -13.31 8.21
N ARG A 545 13.99 -14.03 8.87
CA ARG A 545 15.12 -14.74 8.23
C ARG A 545 14.64 -15.85 7.29
N ASN A 546 13.51 -16.46 7.61
CA ASN A 546 12.91 -17.52 6.81
C ASN A 546 11.88 -16.99 5.79
N ILE A 547 11.48 -15.72 5.89
CA ILE A 547 10.85 -15.00 4.78
C ILE A 547 11.94 -14.68 3.76
N THR A 548 12.31 -15.69 2.97
CA THR A 548 12.82 -15.46 1.62
C THR A 548 11.70 -14.72 0.91
N GLY A 549 11.97 -13.53 0.35
CA GLY A 549 10.93 -12.71 -0.31
C GLY A 549 10.17 -13.63 -1.23
N GLY A 550 8.89 -13.89 -0.88
CA GLY A 550 8.23 -15.17 -1.15
C GLY A 550 8.58 -15.57 -2.54
N LEU A 551 9.45 -16.60 -2.65
CA LEU A 551 10.21 -16.98 -3.85
C LEU A 551 9.51 -16.31 -5.03
N SER A 552 9.96 -15.10 -5.41
CA SER A 552 9.36 -14.35 -6.51
C SER A 552 9.81 -15.11 -7.73
N ASN A 553 9.20 -16.26 -7.83
CA ASN A 553 9.26 -17.23 -8.84
C ASN A 553 8.35 -16.72 -9.93
N VAL A 554 8.54 -15.46 -10.33
CA VAL A 554 8.27 -14.98 -11.67
C VAL A 554 9.22 -15.79 -12.56
N MET A 555 8.86 -17.06 -12.65
CA MET A 555 9.54 -18.13 -13.32
C MET A 555 8.77 -18.20 -14.60
N HIS A 556 9.30 -17.56 -15.62
CA HIS A 556 8.91 -17.82 -17.00
C HIS A 556 9.25 -19.30 -17.28
N ARG A 557 8.38 -20.23 -16.87
CA ARG A 557 8.52 -21.67 -17.12
C ARG A 557 7.74 -22.01 -18.39
N TYR A 558 8.33 -22.84 -19.23
CA TYR A 558 7.63 -23.58 -20.26
C TYR A 558 7.44 -25.01 -19.73
N ASN A 559 6.22 -25.33 -19.28
CA ASN A 559 5.81 -26.70 -19.00
C ASN A 559 4.72 -27.05 -20.01
N HIS A 560 4.85 -28.20 -20.66
CA HIS A 560 3.84 -28.78 -21.51
C HIS A 560 3.31 -30.05 -20.86
N ALA A 561 1.98 -30.17 -20.84
CA ALA A 561 1.33 -31.40 -20.47
C ALA A 561 1.86 -32.55 -21.36
N ASN A 562 2.24 -33.65 -20.73
CA ASN A 562 2.75 -34.88 -21.32
C ASN A 562 4.09 -34.80 -22.07
N GLU A 563 4.70 -33.63 -22.20
CA GLU A 563 6.00 -33.45 -22.87
C GLU A 563 7.12 -33.07 -21.91
N THR A 564 6.85 -32.20 -20.93
CA THR A 564 7.89 -31.71 -20.02
C THR A 564 8.18 -32.72 -18.92
N THR A 565 9.41 -33.25 -18.89
CA THR A 565 9.91 -34.07 -17.78
C THR A 565 10.22 -33.22 -16.56
N ILE A 566 9.75 -33.68 -15.40
CA ILE A 566 10.02 -33.03 -14.11
C ILE A 566 11.50 -33.22 -13.81
N LYS A 567 12.23 -32.13 -13.55
CA LYS A 567 13.65 -32.16 -13.18
C LYS A 567 13.83 -32.23 -11.67
N ARG A 568 14.86 -32.95 -11.23
CA ARG A 568 15.22 -33.09 -9.81
C ARG A 568 16.73 -32.86 -9.64
N TYR A 569 17.14 -32.16 -8.60
CA TYR A 569 18.52 -32.22 -8.12
C TYR A 569 18.79 -33.60 -7.52
N TYR A 570 19.93 -34.15 -7.91
CA TYR A 570 20.46 -35.39 -7.41
C TYR A 570 21.86 -35.15 -6.86
N TYR A 571 22.00 -35.34 -5.55
CA TYR A 571 23.27 -35.43 -4.87
C TYR A 571 23.86 -36.83 -5.07
N ASN A 572 25.05 -36.88 -5.65
CA ASN A 572 25.82 -38.09 -5.78
C ASN A 572 26.77 -38.18 -4.57
N GLU A 573 26.56 -39.21 -3.74
CA GLU A 573 27.30 -39.43 -2.49
C GLU A 573 28.78 -39.78 -2.74
N GLU A 574 29.12 -40.40 -3.88
CA GLU A 574 30.49 -40.84 -4.19
C GLU A 574 31.38 -39.65 -4.57
N ASN A 575 30.91 -38.80 -5.48
CA ASN A 575 31.69 -37.67 -5.99
C ASN A 575 31.36 -36.34 -5.29
N LYS A 576 30.42 -36.35 -4.33
CA LYS A 576 29.98 -35.20 -3.55
C LYS A 576 29.47 -34.03 -4.42
N THR A 577 28.90 -34.33 -5.59
CA THR A 577 28.36 -33.32 -6.51
C THR A 577 26.84 -33.33 -6.56
N ILE A 578 26.26 -32.18 -6.89
CA ILE A 578 24.84 -32.03 -7.17
C ILE A 578 24.67 -31.89 -8.68
N THR A 579 23.86 -32.75 -9.28
CA THR A 579 23.51 -32.72 -10.70
C THR A 579 22.01 -32.52 -10.87
N VAL A 580 21.59 -32.04 -12.03
CA VAL A 580 20.16 -31.99 -12.38
C VAL A 580 19.87 -33.19 -13.25
N ILE A 581 18.91 -34.02 -12.84
CA ILE A 581 18.44 -35.18 -13.60
C ILE A 581 17.00 -34.99 -14.06
N ASP A 582 16.68 -35.55 -15.22
CA ASP A 582 15.29 -35.69 -15.66
C ASP A 582 14.67 -36.89 -14.93
N THR A 583 13.48 -36.71 -14.35
CA THR A 583 12.72 -37.82 -13.78
C THR A 583 11.93 -38.53 -14.88
N LYS A 584 11.48 -39.75 -14.58
CA LYS A 584 10.54 -40.51 -15.44
C LYS A 584 9.13 -39.91 -15.50
N HIS A 585 8.87 -38.85 -14.73
CA HIS A 585 7.55 -38.24 -14.63
C HIS A 585 7.46 -37.04 -15.57
N THR A 586 6.49 -37.07 -16.46
CA THR A 586 6.10 -35.92 -17.26
C THR A 586 5.00 -35.14 -16.55
N VAL A 587 5.01 -33.82 -16.69
CA VAL A 587 3.94 -32.94 -16.20
C VAL A 587 2.66 -33.38 -16.89
N SER A 588 1.66 -33.88 -16.17
CA SER A 588 0.42 -34.35 -16.80
C SER A 588 -0.59 -33.21 -17.00
N HIS A 589 -0.60 -32.24 -16.07
CA HIS A 589 -1.54 -31.13 -16.04
C HIS A 589 -0.83 -29.89 -15.46
N ILE A 590 -1.19 -28.71 -15.95
CA ILE A 590 -0.78 -27.41 -15.39
C ILE A 590 -2.00 -26.89 -14.63
N CYS A 591 -1.87 -26.48 -13.38
CA CYS A 591 -3.02 -26.05 -12.55
C CYS A 591 -3.03 -24.55 -12.26
N GLY A 592 -2.16 -23.75 -12.90
CA GLY A 592 -2.14 -22.31 -12.75
C GLY A 592 -1.00 -21.64 -13.52
N VAL A 593 -1.26 -20.44 -14.03
CA VAL A 593 -0.23 -19.48 -14.48
C VAL A 593 0.02 -18.55 -13.29
N ASP A 594 1.29 -18.26 -12.97
CA ASP A 594 1.65 -17.49 -11.76
C ASP A 594 1.10 -16.05 -11.82
N PHE A 595 -0.02 -15.83 -11.14
CA PHE A 595 -0.62 -14.51 -10.91
C PHE A 595 -0.31 -14.02 -9.49
N ASN A 596 0.95 -13.86 -9.07
CA ASN A 596 1.34 -13.19 -7.80
C ASN A 596 0.59 -13.65 -6.53
N SER A 597 -0.06 -14.82 -6.53
CA SER A 597 -1.06 -15.23 -5.54
C SER A 597 -0.65 -16.50 -4.78
N LEU A 598 0.54 -17.03 -5.04
CA LEU A 598 1.16 -18.13 -4.29
C LEU A 598 1.71 -17.71 -2.92
N TYR A 599 1.06 -16.78 -2.23
CA TYR A 599 1.36 -16.63 -0.80
C TYR A 599 0.71 -17.82 -0.09
N PRO A 600 1.46 -18.66 0.67
CA PRO A 600 0.87 -19.68 1.55
C PRO A 600 -0.21 -19.09 2.47
N SER A 601 -0.13 -17.78 2.72
CA SER A 601 -1.15 -17.00 3.41
C SER A 601 -2.56 -17.11 2.79
N CYS A 602 -2.70 -17.22 1.47
CA CYS A 602 -3.98 -17.37 0.77
C CYS A 602 -4.62 -18.75 1.00
N PHE A 603 -3.81 -19.75 1.34
CA PHE A 603 -4.23 -21.12 1.64
C PHE A 603 -4.35 -21.38 3.15
N SER A 604 -4.26 -20.35 3.99
CA SER A 604 -4.54 -20.48 5.42
C SER A 604 -5.92 -21.10 5.62
N SER A 605 -6.02 -22.02 6.57
CA SER A 605 -7.23 -22.74 6.94
C SER A 605 -7.76 -23.69 5.86
N GLN A 606 -7.08 -23.84 4.72
CA GLN A 606 -7.42 -24.83 3.70
C GLN A 606 -6.85 -26.19 4.06
N TYR A 607 -7.65 -27.23 3.81
CA TYR A 607 -7.21 -28.61 3.93
C TYR A 607 -6.26 -28.98 2.79
N HIS A 608 -5.17 -29.64 3.13
CA HIS A 608 -4.19 -30.18 2.21
C HIS A 608 -3.63 -31.50 2.77
N PRO A 609 -3.73 -32.62 2.03
CA PRO A 609 -3.40 -33.96 2.55
C PRO A 609 -1.92 -34.14 2.92
N PHE A 610 -1.02 -33.29 2.41
CA PHE A 610 0.40 -33.30 2.78
C PHE A 610 0.72 -32.60 4.12
N ASN A 611 -0.22 -31.82 4.69
CA ASN A 611 -0.02 -31.12 5.97
C ASN A 611 -0.44 -31.98 7.17
N LYS A 612 0.15 -33.15 7.33
CA LYS A 612 -0.25 -34.13 8.36
C LYS A 612 -0.13 -33.60 9.80
N TYR A 613 0.84 -32.72 10.06
CA TYR A 613 1.10 -32.13 11.38
C TYR A 613 -0.07 -31.31 11.93
N THR A 614 -0.93 -30.82 11.05
CA THR A 614 -1.99 -29.87 11.39
C THR A 614 -3.36 -30.42 11.01
N ASN A 615 -3.50 -31.75 11.01
CA ASN A 615 -4.68 -32.48 10.55
C ASN A 615 -5.11 -32.06 9.12
N GLY A 616 -4.12 -31.80 8.27
CA GLY A 616 -4.31 -31.32 6.90
C GLY A 616 -4.50 -29.81 6.78
N ILE A 617 -4.72 -29.06 7.85
CA ILE A 617 -5.04 -27.62 7.76
C ILE A 617 -3.77 -26.77 7.73
N MET A 618 -3.58 -25.91 6.72
CA MET A 618 -2.46 -24.96 6.75
C MET A 618 -2.76 -23.81 7.72
N TYR A 619 -2.02 -23.67 8.81
CA TYR A 619 -2.20 -22.54 9.74
C TYR A 619 -1.22 -21.39 9.44
N MET A 620 -1.72 -20.15 9.45
CA MET A 620 -0.85 -18.98 9.57
C MET A 620 -0.42 -18.76 11.03
N CYS A 621 0.76 -18.19 11.22
CA CYS A 621 1.23 -17.80 12.55
C CYS A 621 0.22 -16.83 13.21
N GLY A 622 -0.41 -17.29 14.29
CA GLY A 622 -1.26 -16.49 15.15
C GLY A 622 -0.47 -15.77 16.25
N SER A 623 -1.05 -15.68 17.44
CA SER A 623 -0.36 -15.12 18.62
C SER A 623 0.82 -15.99 19.07
N VAL A 624 1.90 -15.34 19.51
CA VAL A 624 3.05 -16.02 20.12
C VAL A 624 2.72 -16.34 21.58
N ASN A 625 2.61 -17.62 21.92
CA ASN A 625 2.30 -18.07 23.28
C ASN A 625 3.53 -18.07 24.21
N GLY A 626 4.73 -18.18 23.66
CA GLY A 626 5.97 -18.18 24.42
C GLY A 626 7.19 -18.48 23.54
N VAL A 627 8.38 -18.25 24.10
CA VAL A 627 9.66 -18.63 23.50
C VAL A 627 10.32 -19.63 24.44
N ILE A 628 10.74 -20.77 23.90
CA ILE A 628 11.34 -21.86 24.68
C ILE A 628 12.79 -22.01 24.24
N ASN A 629 13.70 -21.62 25.14
CA ASN A 629 15.14 -21.73 24.92
C ASN A 629 15.73 -23.01 25.55
N ASP A 630 14.97 -23.71 26.40
CA ASP A 630 15.40 -24.99 26.97
C ASP A 630 15.21 -26.12 25.95
N THR A 631 16.33 -26.74 25.55
CA THR A 631 16.37 -27.80 24.54
C THR A 631 15.56 -29.03 24.94
N ASN A 632 15.51 -29.38 26.23
CA ASN A 632 14.79 -30.57 26.71
C ASN A 632 13.28 -30.35 26.62
N GLN A 633 12.80 -29.18 27.03
CA GLN A 633 11.41 -28.76 26.92
C GLN A 633 11.00 -28.66 25.45
N ALA A 634 11.83 -28.05 24.60
CA ALA A 634 11.57 -27.99 23.17
C ALA A 634 11.43 -29.39 22.55
N ARG A 635 12.33 -30.33 22.88
CA ARG A 635 12.25 -31.72 22.41
C ARG A 635 10.98 -32.45 22.87
N LYS A 636 10.52 -32.21 24.09
CA LYS A 636 9.24 -32.78 24.58
C LYS A 636 8.06 -32.33 23.73
N ILE A 637 8.02 -31.05 23.33
CA ILE A 637 6.97 -30.51 22.48
C ILE A 637 7.09 -31.07 21.05
N ILE A 638 8.30 -31.01 20.47
CA ILE A 638 8.58 -31.51 19.11
C ILE A 638 8.20 -32.99 18.98
N ASN A 639 8.55 -33.80 19.97
CA ASN A 639 8.33 -35.25 19.96
C ASN A 639 7.02 -35.68 20.62
N SER A 640 6.16 -34.74 21.06
CA SER A 640 4.87 -35.07 21.67
C SER A 640 4.02 -35.90 20.70
N THR A 641 3.28 -36.88 21.22
CA THR A 641 2.27 -37.62 20.45
C THR A 641 1.06 -36.75 20.12
N ASP A 642 0.80 -35.71 20.92
CA ASP A 642 -0.33 -34.79 20.74
C ASP A 642 -0.17 -33.91 19.50
N ARG A 643 1.02 -33.87 18.89
CA ARG A 643 1.35 -33.06 17.71
C ARG A 643 0.51 -33.36 16.46
N PHE A 644 -0.30 -34.42 16.48
CA PHE A 644 -1.23 -34.78 15.41
C PHE A 644 -2.70 -34.70 15.85
N THR A 645 -2.97 -34.05 16.98
CA THR A 645 -4.29 -33.93 17.60
C THR A 645 -4.61 -32.46 17.88
N ASP A 646 -5.85 -32.17 18.26
CA ASP A 646 -6.28 -30.82 18.66
C ASP A 646 -5.62 -30.32 19.95
N GLN A 647 -4.90 -31.19 20.68
CA GLN A 647 -4.09 -30.83 21.86
C GLN A 647 -2.64 -30.47 21.50
N GLY A 648 -2.25 -30.61 20.23
CA GLY A 648 -0.92 -30.29 19.72
C GLY A 648 -0.62 -28.79 19.74
N GLN A 649 0.66 -28.45 19.86
CA GLN A 649 1.13 -27.07 19.81
C GLN A 649 1.82 -26.79 18.47
N LEU A 650 1.42 -25.71 17.79
CA LEU A 650 2.17 -25.18 16.67
C LEU A 650 3.42 -24.46 17.18
N PHE A 651 4.57 -24.75 16.58
CA PHE A 651 5.83 -24.11 16.93
C PHE A 651 6.68 -23.81 15.70
N ILE A 652 7.60 -22.87 15.86
CA ILE A 652 8.71 -22.63 14.93
C ILE A 652 9.98 -22.95 15.69
N ALA A 653 10.77 -23.91 15.19
CA ALA A 653 12.02 -24.32 15.80
C ALA A 653 13.20 -23.93 14.90
N GLN A 654 14.21 -23.27 15.47
CA GLN A 654 15.50 -23.13 14.80
C GLN A 654 16.35 -24.36 15.13
N LEU A 655 16.60 -25.19 14.12
CA LEU A 655 17.41 -26.40 14.27
C LEU A 655 18.78 -26.19 13.63
N LYS A 656 19.85 -26.46 14.39
CA LYS A 656 21.17 -26.73 13.80
C LYS A 656 21.21 -28.21 13.45
N GLY A 657 20.69 -28.55 12.28
CA GLY A 657 20.68 -29.92 11.76
C GLY A 657 21.79 -30.11 10.73
N HIS A 658 22.37 -31.30 10.73
CA HIS A 658 23.05 -31.85 9.56
C HIS A 658 22.06 -32.81 8.90
N ILE A 659 21.78 -32.61 7.61
CA ILE A 659 21.08 -33.64 6.83
C ILE A 659 22.16 -34.66 6.53
N ASP A 660 22.02 -35.86 7.12
CA ASP A 660 22.88 -36.98 6.80
C ASP A 660 22.91 -37.16 5.27
N GLU A 661 24.09 -37.45 4.72
CA GLU A 661 24.29 -37.53 3.27
C GLU A 661 23.27 -38.46 2.60
N HIS A 662 22.88 -39.53 3.28
CA HIS A 662 21.87 -40.47 2.85
C HIS A 662 20.49 -39.83 2.58
N TYR A 663 20.15 -38.76 3.31
CA TYR A 663 18.87 -38.05 3.17
C TYR A 663 18.98 -36.77 2.35
N ILE A 664 20.18 -36.35 1.88
CA ILE A 664 20.33 -35.10 1.12
C ILE A 664 19.39 -35.09 -0.09
N ASN A 665 19.28 -36.21 -0.81
CA ASN A 665 18.39 -36.31 -1.95
C ASN A 665 16.91 -36.09 -1.63
N ASP A 666 16.47 -36.39 -0.41
CA ASP A 666 15.08 -36.18 0.04
C ASP A 666 14.75 -34.69 0.27
N PHE A 667 15.77 -33.87 0.55
CA PHE A 667 15.59 -32.46 0.94
C PHE A 667 16.20 -31.44 -0.04
N ILE A 668 17.00 -31.88 -1.02
CA ILE A 668 17.80 -31.01 -1.91
C ILE A 668 16.98 -30.17 -2.93
N ASN A 669 15.71 -30.50 -3.16
CA ASN A 669 14.93 -29.98 -4.29
C ASN A 669 14.24 -28.63 -4.07
N PHE A 670 14.83 -27.75 -3.27
CA PHE A 670 14.18 -26.49 -2.88
C PHE A 670 14.34 -25.27 -3.82
N PRO A 671 15.21 -25.25 -4.84
CA PRO A 671 15.10 -24.25 -5.93
C PRO A 671 15.14 -24.82 -7.38
N PRO A 672 14.40 -24.25 -8.37
CA PRO A 672 14.63 -24.50 -9.81
C PRO A 672 15.38 -23.36 -10.56
N ILE A 673 15.90 -23.63 -11.78
CA ILE A 673 16.73 -22.76 -12.66
C ILE A 673 15.93 -22.24 -13.90
N PHE A 674 16.20 -21.01 -14.42
CA PHE A 674 15.44 -20.29 -15.49
C PHE A 674 16.16 -20.00 -16.82
N ARG A 675 15.36 -19.89 -17.91
CA ARG A 675 15.60 -19.17 -19.19
C ARG A 675 14.28 -18.61 -19.75
N ASN A 676 14.32 -17.59 -20.63
CA ASN A 676 13.18 -16.80 -21.11
C ASN A 676 12.71 -17.22 -22.53
N LEU A 677 11.43 -17.59 -22.73
CA LEU A 677 10.81 -17.99 -24.03
C LEU A 677 9.28 -17.71 -24.07
N SER A 678 8.69 -17.47 -25.25
CA SER A 678 7.25 -17.18 -25.51
C SER A 678 6.48 -18.41 -26.05
N TYR A 679 5.15 -18.54 -25.83
CA TYR A 679 4.35 -19.70 -26.32
C TYR A 679 2.84 -19.44 -26.58
N GLN A 680 2.16 -20.41 -27.21
CA GLN A 680 0.73 -20.40 -27.60
C GLN A 680 -0.20 -20.98 -26.52
N SER A 681 -1.38 -20.40 -26.33
CA SER A 681 -2.33 -20.71 -25.25
C SER A 681 -3.38 -21.79 -25.57
N SER A 682 -3.03 -22.79 -26.39
CA SER A 682 -4.00 -23.81 -26.85
C SER A 682 -4.30 -24.90 -25.80
N LYS A 683 -5.47 -25.55 -25.90
CA LYS A 683 -5.91 -26.63 -24.99
C LYS A 683 -4.87 -27.76 -24.85
N ALA A 684 -4.17 -28.09 -25.95
CA ALA A 684 -3.12 -29.10 -25.96
C ALA A 684 -1.87 -28.67 -25.18
N VAL A 685 -1.54 -27.37 -25.20
CA VAL A 685 -0.34 -26.80 -24.57
C VAL A 685 -0.53 -26.64 -23.06
N ILE A 686 -1.64 -26.03 -22.65
CA ILE A 686 -1.87 -25.65 -21.24
C ILE A 686 -2.71 -26.67 -20.45
N GLY A 687 -3.26 -27.68 -21.14
CA GLY A 687 -4.13 -28.71 -20.56
C GLY A 687 -5.60 -28.29 -20.45
N GLU A 688 -6.49 -29.29 -20.46
CA GLU A 688 -7.95 -29.12 -20.52
C GLU A 688 -8.51 -28.29 -19.36
N TYR A 689 -8.10 -28.59 -18.12
CA TYR A 689 -8.58 -27.89 -16.93
C TYR A 689 -8.29 -26.38 -16.97
N MET A 690 -7.08 -25.97 -17.37
CA MET A 690 -6.71 -24.56 -17.45
C MET A 690 -7.33 -23.86 -18.63
N TYR A 691 -7.44 -24.54 -19.77
CA TYR A 691 -8.14 -24.01 -20.94
C TYR A 691 -9.61 -23.70 -20.62
N GLU A 692 -10.29 -24.62 -19.93
CA GLU A 692 -11.69 -24.43 -19.51
C GLU A 692 -11.85 -23.34 -18.45
N GLN A 693 -10.95 -23.28 -17.47
CA GLN A 693 -10.90 -22.18 -16.49
C GLN A 693 -10.72 -20.82 -17.18
N MET A 694 -9.77 -20.70 -18.11
CA MET A 694 -9.50 -19.47 -18.86
C MET A 694 -10.71 -19.07 -19.72
N GLN A 695 -11.35 -20.01 -20.41
CA GLN A 695 -12.58 -19.78 -21.17
C GLN A 695 -13.73 -19.33 -20.27
N SER A 696 -13.92 -19.97 -19.11
CA SER A 696 -14.96 -19.62 -18.15
C SER A 696 -14.75 -18.23 -17.52
N ALA A 697 -13.49 -17.79 -17.41
CA ALA A 697 -13.10 -16.47 -16.96
C ALA A 697 -13.08 -15.41 -18.09
N GLY A 698 -13.51 -15.76 -19.31
CA GLY A 698 -13.56 -14.87 -20.46
C GLY A 698 -12.19 -14.52 -21.08
N VAL A 699 -11.14 -15.27 -20.72
CA VAL A 699 -9.79 -15.07 -21.25
C VAL A 699 -9.70 -15.70 -22.64
N LYS A 700 -9.36 -14.91 -23.66
CA LYS A 700 -9.17 -15.40 -25.03
C LYS A 700 -7.98 -16.37 -25.08
N THR A 701 -8.26 -17.66 -25.26
CA THR A 701 -7.27 -18.66 -25.68
C THR A 701 -7.25 -18.72 -27.20
N ASP A 702 -6.07 -18.96 -27.78
CA ASP A 702 -5.76 -19.06 -29.23
C ASP A 702 -5.23 -17.76 -29.87
N LYS A 703 -3.94 -17.48 -29.59
CA LYS A 703 -2.92 -17.12 -30.58
C LYS A 703 -1.64 -17.91 -30.28
#